data_AF-A0A2S5AB63-F1
#
_entry.id   AF-A0A2S5AB63-F1
#
_cell.length_a   1.000
_cell.length_b   1.000
_cell.length_c   1.000
_cell.angle_alpha   90.00
_cell.angle_beta   90.00
_cell.angle_gamma   90.00
#
_symmetry.space_group_name_H-M   'P 1'
#
loop_
_entity.id
_entity.type
_entity.pdbx_description
1 polymer ?
#
loop_
_entity_poly.entity_id
_entity_poly.type
_entity_poly.pdbx_seq_one_letter_code
_entity_poly.pdbx_strand_id
1 'polypeptide(L)'
;MNFIQLKNRVAKKDLLVLSCLAIFFSANISLAQNTFPDIVKTKEGKLERTVDAKGNQIPDFSFAGYKASSVAIPSVEIKVFVPHIDGDATQTIQSAIDYVAKIKPDAAGFKGTVLLDKGIFKVSGVINIKESGIVLRGSGIDKTTLLGTSINREAIVNISGINNLVFKDKFELEANYTPLGATVLAVKNGTSLKKGDHILINTPITKNWIDLLSMNDFGGESGWIGWKSDDFVIRADREITAVQGNKITIDAPLTNALDEELSKSTVVSYIWSGRINNVGVENLSLKSDYDSTNLKDEQHRWYGISITNAEDSWVRQVNFEQFAGGAVSILKTAKRITVEDCLALNPISEIAAFRRNTFYTEGTQTLFQRCNSELGYNDFVVGGYATAGPNVFLQCESHQPFSFSGSVGSWATGILFDVSLIDGNAISFKNKEQDGRGLGWNVANSVIWETSASKIENYSPPTANNWAFGVWAQWAGNGHWKDVNNHINPRSLFYALLEQRLGKLPMKPQIMDLGNEPSSSPTIEQAKVLTAAAYTLNETLKEYITKAATRNPIAIDFAKAKRIDGINTEVVINAKPVEIKITNGFLTSSKGVLTGEIIDVPWWRGSLRESDISKSRPHITRFVPGHYGVGYTDNLDETVSFLVENNKGAIDHNYGLWYEQRMADHERIRRIDADVWAPFYEQPFDRSGQGIAWDHLSKYDLTRYNAWYWNRLKTFAELAAAENKILINENYFQHNIIEAGAHWASSAWRPENNINTTGLPEPPPYAGDKRIFLAEQFYDVKNTNIRKLHTAFVEKNLENFKDNANVLQMTSAEYTGPLSFMQFWIDVVANYEKSHPNESKIALSATKDVQDAILNDEARAKTVDVIDIRYWYYKEDGTLYAPLGGVNLAPRQHARQLKVGKETDDQVYRAVREYREKYPNKAVLYSTMGAPRFGWAALMGGASLTAIPKIELPAFYSEVGEMKLVSGNTFSDNLWILENKGKAYLFYAKKAQDISIDLTNSKGNFEVYAINAEKGSVTKVASIGGGKKVTIASSDVKEKVLFVVKKN
;
A
#
# COMPACT_ATOMS: atom_id res chain seq x y z
N MET A 1 -46.83 69.13 62.43
CA MET A 1 -46.10 69.90 63.46
C MET A 1 -45.26 68.90 64.24
N ASN A 2 -43.96 69.15 64.40
CA ASN A 2 -43.16 68.75 65.56
C ASN A 2 -42.99 67.26 66.00
N PHE A 3 -41.75 67.01 66.44
CA PHE A 3 -41.32 66.29 67.65
C PHE A 3 -41.17 64.74 67.71
N ILE A 4 -39.94 64.36 68.12
CA ILE A 4 -39.57 63.38 69.17
C ILE A 4 -39.28 61.91 68.76
N GLN A 5 -38.05 61.50 69.12
CA GLN A 5 -37.53 60.17 69.54
C GLN A 5 -37.81 58.92 68.68
N LEU A 6 -36.73 58.20 68.33
CA LEU A 6 -36.38 56.82 68.75
C LEU A 6 -35.13 56.37 67.95
N LYS A 7 -33.94 56.27 68.56
CA LYS A 7 -33.32 55.05 69.11
C LYS A 7 -33.55 53.76 68.30
N ASN A 8 -32.45 53.31 67.68
CA ASN A 8 -31.99 51.93 67.50
C ASN A 8 -33.02 50.83 67.21
N ARG A 9 -33.00 50.32 65.97
CA ARG A 9 -32.95 48.89 65.63
C ARG A 9 -32.71 48.71 64.12
N VAL A 10 -31.44 48.77 63.70
CA VAL A 10 -30.99 47.92 62.60
C VAL A 10 -30.20 46.82 63.28
N ALA A 11 -30.76 45.62 63.31
CA ALA A 11 -30.12 44.49 63.93
C ALA A 11 -28.79 44.22 63.22
N LYS A 12 -27.74 43.91 63.97
CA LYS A 12 -26.44 43.39 63.47
C LYS A 12 -26.58 42.17 62.54
N LYS A 13 -27.78 41.61 62.36
CA LYS A 13 -28.09 40.55 61.38
C LYS A 13 -28.20 41.07 59.93
N ASP A 14 -28.65 42.31 59.68
CA ASP A 14 -28.95 42.75 58.31
C ASP A 14 -27.74 43.33 57.57
N LEU A 15 -26.75 43.87 58.30
CA LEU A 15 -25.45 44.25 57.71
C LEU A 15 -24.58 43.02 57.38
N LEU A 16 -24.75 41.93 58.14
CA LEU A 16 -24.09 40.65 57.87
C LEU A 16 -24.73 39.95 56.67
N VAL A 17 -26.05 40.03 56.50
CA VAL A 17 -26.76 39.42 55.37
C VAL A 17 -26.50 40.16 54.05
N LEU A 18 -26.41 41.50 54.03
CA LEU A 18 -26.00 42.24 52.83
C LEU A 18 -24.52 42.07 52.48
N SER A 19 -23.64 41.97 53.49
CA SER A 19 -22.21 41.69 53.27
C SER A 19 -21.99 40.25 52.82
N CYS A 20 -22.75 39.29 53.35
CA CYS A 20 -22.73 37.90 52.89
C CYS A 20 -23.35 37.72 51.50
N LEU A 21 -24.37 38.49 51.10
CA LEU A 21 -24.91 38.46 49.73
C LEU A 21 -23.94 39.07 48.71
N ALA A 22 -23.26 40.16 49.06
CA ALA A 22 -22.24 40.76 48.20
C ALA A 22 -20.98 39.87 48.10
N ILE A 23 -20.61 39.17 49.18
CA ILE A 23 -19.50 38.19 49.18
C ILE A 23 -19.92 36.90 48.44
N PHE A 24 -21.18 36.46 48.49
CA PHE A 24 -21.69 35.34 47.70
C PHE A 24 -21.80 35.65 46.20
N PHE A 25 -22.12 36.89 45.81
CA PHE A 25 -22.09 37.28 44.40
C PHE A 25 -20.67 37.60 43.89
N SER A 26 -19.77 38.08 44.75
CA SER A 26 -18.35 38.31 44.38
C SER A 26 -17.53 37.02 44.32
N ALA A 27 -17.88 36.01 45.13
CA ALA A 27 -17.22 34.69 45.10
C ALA A 27 -17.66 33.81 43.92
N ASN A 28 -18.85 34.05 43.34
CA ASN A 28 -19.31 33.31 42.16
C ASN A 28 -18.83 33.89 40.82
N ILE A 29 -18.26 35.10 40.79
CA ILE A 29 -17.66 35.69 39.57
C ILE A 29 -16.21 35.19 39.35
N SER A 30 -15.65 34.42 40.29
CA SER A 30 -14.27 33.92 40.21
C SER A 30 -14.14 32.47 39.72
N LEU A 31 -15.25 31.80 39.40
CA LEU A 31 -15.28 30.45 38.84
C LEU A 31 -16.30 30.37 37.69
N ALA A 32 -16.13 31.21 36.66
CA ALA A 32 -16.66 30.83 35.36
C ALA A 32 -15.87 29.58 34.93
N GLN A 33 -16.42 28.38 35.15
CA GLN A 33 -15.83 27.15 34.62
C GLN A 33 -15.82 27.28 33.10
N ASN A 34 -14.64 27.19 32.49
CA ASN A 34 -14.54 27.18 31.03
C ASN A 34 -15.32 25.99 30.49
N THR A 35 -16.22 26.26 29.55
CA THR A 35 -17.05 25.22 28.92
C THR A 35 -16.27 24.36 27.93
N PHE A 36 -15.13 24.85 27.46
CA PHE A 36 -14.18 24.16 26.58
C PHE A 36 -12.74 24.63 26.86
N PRO A 37 -11.71 23.85 26.50
CA PRO A 37 -10.30 24.24 26.64
C PRO A 37 -9.95 25.43 25.74
N ASP A 38 -9.12 26.37 26.22
CA ASP A 38 -8.68 27.57 25.48
C ASP A 38 -7.18 27.85 25.69
N ILE A 39 -6.61 28.74 24.87
CA ILE A 39 -5.30 29.36 25.08
C ILE A 39 -5.50 30.83 25.45
N VAL A 40 -5.02 31.22 26.62
CA VAL A 40 -5.11 32.58 27.16
C VAL A 40 -3.72 33.16 27.45
N LYS A 41 -3.63 34.48 27.55
CA LYS A 41 -2.43 35.16 28.05
C LYS A 41 -2.59 35.47 29.53
N THR A 42 -1.59 35.15 30.33
CA THR A 42 -1.51 35.60 31.72
C THR A 42 -1.25 37.11 31.78
N LYS A 43 -1.38 37.72 32.97
CA LYS A 43 -1.09 39.15 33.19
C LYS A 43 0.36 39.50 32.86
N GLU A 44 1.27 38.52 32.97
CA GLU A 44 2.69 38.60 32.64
C GLU A 44 2.97 38.35 31.15
N GLY A 45 1.94 38.13 30.33
CA GLY A 45 2.05 37.94 28.89
C GLY A 45 2.43 36.52 28.44
N LYS A 46 2.50 35.55 29.35
CA LYS A 46 2.78 34.14 29.01
C LYS A 46 1.53 33.45 28.50
N LEU A 47 1.67 32.49 27.59
CA LEU A 47 0.55 31.63 27.19
C LEU A 47 0.21 30.64 28.31
N GLU A 48 -1.08 30.42 28.54
CA GLU A 48 -1.60 29.41 29.44
C GLU A 48 -2.69 28.62 28.71
N ARG A 49 -2.61 27.29 28.79
CA ARG A 49 -3.65 26.40 28.27
C ARG A 49 -4.64 26.13 29.40
N THR A 50 -5.88 26.58 29.25
CA THR A 50 -6.90 26.39 30.29
C THR A 50 -7.53 25.01 30.21
N VAL A 51 -8.04 24.54 31.34
CA VAL A 51 -8.78 23.27 31.43
C VAL A 51 -10.29 23.50 31.42
N ASP A 52 -11.05 22.59 30.81
CA ASP A 52 -12.51 22.57 30.92
C ASP A 52 -12.99 21.83 32.19
N ALA A 53 -14.31 21.74 32.37
CA ALA A 53 -14.92 21.06 33.51
C ALA A 53 -14.63 19.54 33.59
N LYS A 54 -14.28 18.89 32.48
CA LYS A 54 -13.86 17.47 32.43
C LYS A 54 -12.34 17.32 32.57
N GLY A 55 -11.60 18.42 32.73
CA GLY A 55 -10.15 18.45 32.84
C GLY A 55 -9.42 18.39 31.49
N ASN A 56 -10.12 18.53 30.36
CA ASN A 56 -9.48 18.53 29.05
C ASN A 56 -8.64 19.79 28.88
N GLN A 57 -7.52 19.66 28.17
CA GLN A 57 -6.65 20.76 27.79
C GLN A 57 -6.26 20.61 26.31
N ILE A 58 -6.04 21.73 25.62
CA ILE A 58 -5.46 21.70 24.27
C ILE A 58 -4.10 20.95 24.32
N PRO A 59 -3.86 19.97 23.42
CA PRO A 59 -2.64 19.16 23.46
C PRO A 59 -1.35 19.98 23.41
N ASP A 60 -0.28 19.44 24.01
CA ASP A 60 1.05 20.06 23.90
C ASP A 60 1.73 19.62 22.61
N PHE A 61 1.81 20.52 21.64
CA PHE A 61 2.41 20.21 20.34
C PHE A 61 3.94 20.22 20.36
N SER A 62 4.59 20.67 21.44
CA SER A 62 6.05 20.75 21.55
C SER A 62 6.77 19.40 21.57
N PHE A 63 6.03 18.29 21.65
CA PHE A 63 6.53 16.91 21.60
C PHE A 63 6.73 16.36 20.18
N ALA A 64 6.46 17.16 19.15
CA ALA A 64 6.75 16.82 17.76
C ALA A 64 8.24 17.01 17.41
N GLY A 65 8.72 16.24 16.44
CA GLY A 65 10.08 16.34 15.88
C GLY A 65 11.11 15.37 16.46
N TYR A 66 12.30 15.38 15.89
CA TYR A 66 13.47 14.59 16.29
C TYR A 66 13.68 14.62 17.80
N LYS A 67 13.65 13.46 18.46
CA LYS A 67 13.75 13.32 19.93
C LYS A 67 12.78 14.24 20.67
N ALA A 68 11.57 14.35 20.13
CA ALA A 68 10.50 15.22 20.62
C ALA A 68 10.93 16.70 20.75
N SER A 69 11.85 17.18 19.91
CA SER A 69 12.45 18.52 19.95
C SER A 69 13.18 18.87 21.27
N SER A 70 13.55 17.86 22.06
CA SER A 70 14.30 18.06 23.31
C SER A 70 15.79 18.34 23.09
N VAL A 71 16.30 18.08 21.89
CA VAL A 71 17.68 18.34 21.47
C VAL A 71 17.70 18.87 20.03
N ALA A 72 18.76 19.58 19.67
CA ALA A 72 19.01 19.96 18.29
C ALA A 72 19.40 18.74 17.43
N ILE A 73 19.09 18.79 16.13
CA ILE A 73 19.58 17.80 15.16
C ILE A 73 21.11 17.87 15.12
N PRO A 74 21.83 16.77 15.39
CA PRO A 74 23.29 16.80 15.55
C PRO A 74 24.02 16.97 14.22
N SER A 75 25.30 17.35 14.30
CA SER A 75 26.25 17.21 13.19
C SER A 75 27.04 15.93 13.38
N VAL A 76 26.76 14.93 12.55
CA VAL A 76 27.39 13.61 12.62
C VAL A 76 28.68 13.59 11.79
N GLU A 77 29.71 12.92 12.32
CA GLU A 77 31.03 12.80 11.70
C GLU A 77 30.97 12.01 10.38
N ILE A 78 31.67 12.52 9.35
CA ILE A 78 31.77 11.86 8.04
C ILE A 78 32.75 10.70 8.14
N LYS A 79 32.26 9.48 7.85
CA LYS A 79 33.05 8.25 7.86
C LYS A 79 33.40 7.75 6.46
N VAL A 80 32.53 8.01 5.49
CA VAL A 80 32.72 7.61 4.09
C VAL A 80 32.44 8.79 3.17
N PHE A 81 33.29 8.96 2.18
CA PHE A 81 33.14 9.89 1.08
C PHE A 81 32.92 9.13 -0.23
N VAL A 82 31.91 9.53 -0.99
CA VAL A 82 31.57 8.98 -2.30
C VAL A 82 31.86 10.04 -3.36
N PRO A 83 32.92 9.88 -4.17
CA PRO A 83 33.19 10.79 -5.28
C PRO A 83 32.08 10.71 -6.33
N HIS A 84 31.91 11.77 -7.10
CA HIS A 84 31.01 11.75 -8.25
C HIS A 84 31.39 10.66 -9.25
N ILE A 85 30.38 10.00 -9.83
CA ILE A 85 30.52 9.01 -10.89
C ILE A 85 29.52 9.31 -12.02
N ASP A 86 29.91 9.06 -13.27
CA ASP A 86 29.11 9.39 -14.46
C ASP A 86 27.97 8.39 -14.76
N GLY A 87 28.10 7.16 -14.24
CA GLY A 87 27.16 6.04 -14.39
C GLY A 87 26.11 5.97 -13.28
N ASP A 88 25.40 4.83 -13.20
CA ASP A 88 24.45 4.57 -12.10
C ASP A 88 25.20 4.41 -10.77
N ALA A 89 24.88 5.30 -9.82
CA ALA A 89 25.46 5.38 -8.49
C ALA A 89 24.72 4.56 -7.44
N THR A 90 23.61 3.91 -7.79
CA THR A 90 22.77 3.14 -6.85
C THR A 90 23.62 2.20 -5.98
N GLN A 91 24.38 1.29 -6.59
CA GLN A 91 25.16 0.29 -5.86
C GLN A 91 26.32 0.90 -5.08
N THR A 92 26.94 1.95 -5.61
CA THR A 92 28.07 2.65 -4.95
C THR A 92 27.59 3.34 -3.68
N ILE A 93 26.47 4.06 -3.74
CA ILE A 93 25.88 4.73 -2.58
C ILE A 93 25.39 3.69 -1.57
N GLN A 94 24.72 2.63 -2.02
CA GLN A 94 24.29 1.55 -1.14
C GLN A 94 25.47 0.88 -0.43
N SER A 95 26.57 0.60 -1.14
CA SER A 95 27.79 0.01 -0.56
C SER A 95 28.41 0.93 0.51
N ALA A 96 28.36 2.24 0.33
CA ALA A 96 28.83 3.20 1.33
C ALA A 96 27.96 3.18 2.60
N ILE A 97 26.63 3.11 2.44
CA ILE A 97 25.69 2.95 3.54
C ILE A 97 25.93 1.62 4.27
N ASP A 98 26.07 0.52 3.54
CA ASP A 98 26.32 -0.82 4.09
C ASP A 98 27.67 -0.91 4.82
N TYR A 99 28.68 -0.15 4.37
CA TYR A 99 29.93 -0.02 5.09
C TYR A 99 29.74 0.73 6.42
N VAL A 100 29.06 1.87 6.42
CA VAL A 100 28.77 2.64 7.64
C VAL A 100 27.91 1.82 8.61
N ALA A 101 26.98 1.02 8.10
CA ALA A 101 26.14 0.12 8.89
C ALA A 101 26.94 -0.88 9.74
N LYS A 102 28.17 -1.23 9.33
CA LYS A 102 29.07 -2.14 10.06
C LYS A 102 29.90 -1.45 11.14
N ILE A 103 29.90 -0.12 11.20
CA ILE A 103 30.65 0.65 12.22
C ILE A 103 29.89 0.57 13.55
N LYS A 104 30.64 0.40 14.65
CA LYS A 104 30.06 0.46 15.99
C LYS A 104 29.50 1.86 16.26
N PRO A 105 28.25 1.98 16.76
CA PRO A 105 27.70 3.29 17.09
C PRO A 105 28.51 3.97 18.22
N ASP A 106 28.56 5.30 18.17
CA ASP A 106 29.09 6.14 19.24
C ASP A 106 28.14 6.20 20.46
N ALA A 107 28.51 6.98 21.47
CA ALA A 107 27.72 7.12 22.69
C ALA A 107 26.33 7.77 22.47
N ALA A 108 26.15 8.50 21.36
CA ALA A 108 24.88 9.12 20.98
C ALA A 108 24.05 8.23 20.02
N GLY A 109 24.58 7.06 19.64
CA GLY A 109 23.92 6.08 18.78
C GLY A 109 24.27 6.19 17.29
N PHE A 110 25.25 7.02 16.90
CA PHE A 110 25.61 7.23 15.50
C PHE A 110 26.74 6.33 15.02
N LYS A 111 26.55 5.70 13.87
CA LYS A 111 27.58 4.94 13.15
C LYS A 111 28.40 5.85 12.22
N GLY A 112 27.79 6.89 11.67
CA GLY A 112 28.48 7.93 10.90
C GLY A 112 27.71 8.46 9.70
N THR A 113 28.34 9.39 8.97
CA THR A 113 27.80 10.00 7.76
C THR A 113 28.47 9.46 6.49
N VAL A 114 27.66 9.17 5.47
CA VAL A 114 28.07 9.01 4.07
C VAL A 114 27.94 10.37 3.39
N LEU A 115 29.06 10.98 3.01
CA LEU A 115 29.10 12.23 2.27
C LEU A 115 29.19 11.96 0.76
N LEU A 116 28.27 12.52 0.00
CA LEU A 116 28.31 12.56 -1.46
C LEU A 116 28.98 13.85 -1.94
N ASP A 117 29.88 13.72 -2.91
CA ASP A 117 30.55 14.87 -3.55
C ASP A 117 29.56 15.76 -4.33
N LYS A 118 30.07 16.86 -4.87
CA LYS A 118 29.34 17.71 -5.80
C LYS A 118 29.15 16.97 -7.14
N GLY A 119 27.97 17.09 -7.74
CA GLY A 119 27.62 16.45 -9.01
C GLY A 119 26.23 15.82 -9.01
N ILE A 120 25.87 15.23 -10.15
CA ILE A 120 24.59 14.55 -10.36
C ILE A 120 24.82 13.03 -10.29
N PHE A 121 24.33 12.39 -9.25
CA PHE A 121 24.37 10.94 -9.09
C PHE A 121 23.11 10.35 -9.69
N LYS A 122 23.23 9.61 -10.80
CA LYS A 122 22.11 8.87 -11.38
C LYS A 122 21.78 7.68 -10.49
N VAL A 123 20.51 7.44 -10.21
CA VAL A 123 20.03 6.37 -9.33
C VAL A 123 18.90 5.64 -10.06
N SER A 124 19.20 4.47 -10.63
CA SER A 124 18.18 3.63 -11.28
C SER A 124 17.45 2.72 -10.29
N GLY A 125 18.07 2.33 -9.17
CA GLY A 125 17.46 1.51 -8.11
C GLY A 125 17.01 2.31 -6.90
N VAL A 126 16.97 1.71 -5.71
CA VAL A 126 16.51 2.38 -4.48
C VAL A 126 17.65 2.42 -3.48
N ILE A 127 17.90 3.59 -2.88
CA ILE A 127 18.86 3.74 -1.79
C ILE A 127 18.15 3.42 -0.47
N ASN A 128 18.56 2.34 0.19
CA ASN A 128 17.94 1.85 1.41
C ASN A 128 18.83 2.09 2.63
N ILE A 129 18.30 2.74 3.66
CA ILE A 129 18.91 2.85 4.98
C ILE A 129 18.09 1.99 5.94
N LYS A 130 18.65 0.83 6.31
CA LYS A 130 17.99 -0.22 7.10
C LYS A 130 18.50 -0.34 8.54
N GLU A 131 19.40 0.56 8.95
CA GLU A 131 20.16 0.47 10.19
C GLU A 131 20.22 1.83 10.90
N SER A 132 20.19 1.80 12.23
CA SER A 132 20.24 3.02 13.06
C SER A 132 21.57 3.77 12.94
N GLY A 133 21.53 5.07 13.17
CA GLY A 133 22.72 5.91 13.36
C GLY A 133 23.44 6.31 12.07
N ILE A 134 22.78 6.22 10.91
CA ILE A 134 23.37 6.52 9.60
C ILE A 134 22.82 7.83 9.05
N VAL A 135 23.69 8.67 8.52
CA VAL A 135 23.30 9.91 7.82
C VAL A 135 23.77 9.87 6.38
N LEU A 136 22.87 10.13 5.43
CA LEU A 136 23.20 10.41 4.03
C LEU A 136 23.25 11.92 3.82
N ARG A 137 24.42 12.45 3.47
CA ARG A 137 24.68 13.88 3.35
C ARG A 137 25.21 14.23 1.96
N GLY A 138 24.72 15.30 1.36
CA GLY A 138 25.36 15.90 0.18
C GLY A 138 26.29 17.07 0.51
N SER A 139 26.90 17.63 -0.53
CA SER A 139 27.82 18.76 -0.43
C SER A 139 27.13 20.14 -0.57
N GLY A 140 25.80 20.17 -0.62
CA GLY A 140 24.97 21.37 -0.77
C GLY A 140 23.72 21.11 -1.60
N ILE A 141 22.61 21.79 -1.26
CA ILE A 141 21.34 21.70 -2.00
C ILE A 141 21.49 22.08 -3.49
N ASP A 142 22.41 22.98 -3.82
CA ASP A 142 22.72 23.46 -5.17
C ASP A 142 23.92 22.72 -5.82
N LYS A 143 24.51 21.75 -5.11
CA LYS A 143 25.80 21.15 -5.48
C LYS A 143 25.74 19.64 -5.68
N THR A 144 24.88 18.95 -4.94
CA THR A 144 24.72 17.49 -5.02
C THR A 144 23.28 17.15 -5.38
N THR A 145 23.09 16.39 -6.46
CA THR A 145 21.77 15.93 -6.90
C THR A 145 21.74 14.41 -6.97
N LEU A 146 20.75 13.78 -6.35
CA LEU A 146 20.35 12.41 -6.64
C LEU A 146 19.26 12.45 -7.72
N LEU A 147 19.58 12.00 -8.94
CA LEU A 147 18.66 11.95 -10.07
C LEU A 147 18.12 10.54 -10.25
N GLY A 148 16.83 10.33 -9.96
CA GLY A 148 16.15 9.06 -10.21
C GLY A 148 15.87 8.88 -11.69
N THR A 149 16.55 7.93 -12.35
CA THR A 149 16.51 7.76 -13.83
C THR A 149 15.69 6.56 -14.31
N SER A 150 14.91 5.95 -13.42
CA SER A 150 14.14 4.73 -13.72
C SER A 150 12.65 5.00 -13.72
N ILE A 151 11.90 4.15 -14.42
CA ILE A 151 10.43 4.09 -14.34
C ILE A 151 9.89 3.46 -13.04
N ASN A 152 10.76 3.19 -12.05
CA ASN A 152 10.35 2.73 -10.74
C ASN A 152 9.55 3.84 -10.04
N ARG A 153 8.38 3.49 -9.50
CA ARG A 153 7.50 4.39 -8.73
C ARG A 153 7.89 4.47 -7.25
N GLU A 154 8.88 3.72 -6.77
CA GLU A 154 9.42 3.82 -5.40
C GLU A 154 10.14 5.15 -5.14
N ALA A 155 10.33 5.47 -3.86
CA ALA A 155 11.13 6.62 -3.48
C ALA A 155 12.59 6.45 -3.91
N ILE A 156 13.32 7.55 -4.08
CA ILE A 156 14.77 7.48 -4.30
C ILE A 156 15.49 6.97 -3.05
N VAL A 157 15.11 7.48 -1.86
CA VAL A 157 15.67 7.08 -0.57
C VAL A 157 14.58 6.50 0.34
N ASN A 158 14.78 5.27 0.79
CA ASN A 158 13.93 4.60 1.78
C ASN A 158 14.67 4.48 3.12
N ILE A 159 14.12 5.10 4.16
CA ILE A 159 14.50 4.83 5.55
C ILE A 159 13.52 3.80 6.08
N SER A 160 13.96 2.55 6.23
CA SER A 160 13.05 1.44 6.53
C SER A 160 13.70 0.43 7.47
N GLY A 161 13.25 0.42 8.72
CA GLY A 161 13.52 -0.68 9.65
C GLY A 161 12.65 -1.91 9.39
N ILE A 162 12.70 -2.89 10.29
CA ILE A 162 11.91 -4.12 10.21
C ILE A 162 10.65 -3.99 11.08
N ASN A 163 9.48 -4.27 10.50
CA ASN A 163 8.23 -4.35 11.25
C ASN A 163 8.11 -5.70 12.00
N ASN A 164 8.90 -5.87 13.06
CA ASN A 164 8.86 -7.04 13.95
C ASN A 164 8.34 -6.69 15.35
N LEU A 165 7.33 -5.80 15.39
CA LEU A 165 6.64 -5.40 16.61
C LEU A 165 6.01 -6.62 17.30
N VAL A 166 6.33 -6.81 18.59
CA VAL A 166 5.76 -7.87 19.42
C VAL A 166 5.02 -7.26 20.60
N PHE A 167 3.70 -7.47 20.66
CA PHE A 167 2.88 -7.11 21.82
C PHE A 167 3.20 -8.02 23.01
N LYS A 168 3.17 -7.43 24.21
CA LYS A 168 3.43 -8.08 25.50
C LYS A 168 2.17 -7.99 26.38
N ASP A 169 2.31 -7.45 27.59
CA ASP A 169 1.22 -7.36 28.56
C ASP A 169 0.20 -6.31 28.13
N LYS A 170 -1.08 -6.62 28.34
CA LYS A 170 -2.23 -5.75 28.11
C LYS A 170 -2.85 -5.35 29.46
N PHE A 171 -3.09 -4.06 29.62
CA PHE A 171 -3.63 -3.45 30.82
C PHE A 171 -4.91 -2.67 30.52
N GLU A 172 -5.81 -2.65 31.48
CA GLU A 172 -6.99 -1.81 31.48
C GLU A 172 -6.73 -0.52 32.25
N LEU A 173 -7.37 0.56 31.81
CA LEU A 173 -7.40 1.81 32.55
C LEU A 173 -8.26 1.66 33.81
N GLU A 174 -7.89 2.38 34.86
CA GLU A 174 -8.66 2.47 36.09
C GLU A 174 -9.81 3.48 35.97
N ALA A 175 -9.54 4.62 35.33
CA ALA A 175 -10.49 5.71 35.18
C ALA A 175 -11.41 5.49 33.98
N ASN A 176 -12.71 5.74 34.17
CA ASN A 176 -13.70 5.72 33.09
C ASN A 176 -13.50 6.88 32.10
N TYR A 177 -12.84 7.95 32.53
CA TYR A 177 -12.51 9.11 31.70
C TYR A 177 -11.07 9.58 31.97
N THR A 178 -10.28 9.69 30.91
CA THR A 178 -8.95 10.33 30.92
C THR A 178 -8.98 11.56 30.02
N PRO A 179 -8.67 12.76 30.54
CA PRO A 179 -8.80 13.99 29.77
C PRO A 179 -7.84 14.11 28.57
N LEU A 180 -8.26 14.87 27.56
CA LEU A 180 -7.39 15.36 26.50
C LEU A 180 -6.22 16.14 27.11
N GLY A 181 -5.01 15.92 26.59
CA GLY A 181 -3.79 16.56 27.11
C GLY A 181 -3.15 15.86 28.32
N ALA A 182 -3.78 14.81 28.88
CA ALA A 182 -3.22 14.09 30.02
C ALA A 182 -1.90 13.38 29.68
N THR A 183 -0.97 13.38 30.65
CA THR A 183 0.31 12.66 30.62
C THR A 183 0.43 11.61 31.73
N VAL A 184 -0.59 11.48 32.58
CA VAL A 184 -0.62 10.50 33.68
C VAL A 184 -1.86 9.64 33.52
N LEU A 185 -1.65 8.32 33.50
CA LEU A 185 -2.70 7.32 33.33
C LEU A 185 -2.70 6.39 34.53
N ALA A 186 -3.88 6.07 35.06
CA ALA A 186 -4.05 5.04 36.09
C ALA A 186 -4.45 3.71 35.44
N VAL A 187 -3.76 2.62 35.78
CA VAL A 187 -3.99 1.28 35.23
C VAL A 187 -4.34 0.29 36.34
N LYS A 188 -5.29 -0.63 36.11
CA LYS A 188 -5.84 -1.48 37.20
C LYS A 188 -4.83 -2.49 37.79
N ASN A 189 -3.80 -2.92 37.03
CA ASN A 189 -2.83 -3.94 37.44
C ASN A 189 -1.43 -3.71 36.82
N GLY A 190 -0.90 -2.49 36.89
CA GLY A 190 0.33 -2.07 36.18
C GLY A 190 1.67 -2.47 36.81
N THR A 191 1.72 -3.45 37.71
CA THR A 191 2.93 -3.74 38.51
C THR A 191 4.12 -4.26 37.69
N SER A 192 3.91 -4.75 36.47
CA SER A 192 4.99 -5.15 35.55
C SER A 192 5.53 -4.01 34.68
N LEU A 193 4.85 -2.86 34.64
CA LEU A 193 5.29 -1.68 33.89
C LEU A 193 6.40 -0.94 34.64
N LYS A 194 7.41 -0.49 33.91
CA LYS A 194 8.53 0.32 34.43
C LYS A 194 8.87 1.48 33.50
N LYS A 195 9.63 2.43 34.04
CA LYS A 195 10.24 3.51 33.26
C LYS A 195 11.06 2.90 32.10
N GLY A 196 10.91 3.46 30.91
CA GLY A 196 11.55 3.02 29.67
C GLY A 196 10.78 1.95 28.90
N ASP A 197 9.68 1.41 29.44
CA ASP A 197 8.83 0.50 28.65
C ASP A 197 8.09 1.29 27.57
N HIS A 198 8.01 0.70 26.37
CA HIS A 198 7.21 1.22 25.27
C HIS A 198 5.80 0.63 25.32
N ILE A 199 4.80 1.49 25.09
CA ILE A 199 3.39 1.14 25.13
C ILE A 199 2.64 1.73 23.94
N LEU A 200 1.60 1.02 23.49
CA LEU A 200 0.53 1.57 22.67
C LEU A 200 -0.70 1.75 23.55
N ILE A 201 -1.29 2.94 23.49
CA ILE A 201 -2.63 3.18 24.02
C ILE A 201 -3.59 3.04 22.85
N ASN A 202 -4.36 1.95 22.87
CA ASN A 202 -5.27 1.56 21.80
C ASN A 202 -6.69 1.97 22.17
N THR A 203 -7.30 2.81 21.34
CA THR A 203 -8.71 3.21 21.45
C THR A 203 -9.45 2.79 20.18
N PRO A 204 -10.17 1.65 20.20
CA PRO A 204 -11.00 1.22 19.07
C PRO A 204 -12.10 2.23 18.77
N ILE A 205 -12.51 2.38 17.51
CA ILE A 205 -13.69 3.17 17.17
C ILE A 205 -14.90 2.22 17.16
N THR A 206 -15.59 2.15 18.30
CA THR A 206 -16.72 1.21 18.51
C THR A 206 -17.93 1.59 17.66
N LYS A 207 -18.85 0.64 17.48
CA LYS A 207 -20.13 0.91 16.80
C LYS A 207 -20.90 2.09 17.43
N ASN A 208 -20.95 2.16 18.76
CA ASN A 208 -21.62 3.26 19.47
C ASN A 208 -21.03 4.62 19.07
N TRP A 209 -19.70 4.70 19.01
CA TRP A 209 -19.02 5.92 18.60
C TRP A 209 -19.26 6.26 17.12
N ILE A 210 -19.21 5.25 16.23
CA ILE A 210 -19.51 5.43 14.80
C ILE A 210 -20.93 5.96 14.59
N ASP A 211 -21.92 5.39 15.29
CA ASP A 211 -23.33 5.81 15.19
C ASP A 211 -23.50 7.25 15.69
N LEU A 212 -22.86 7.63 16.81
CA LEU A 212 -22.89 8.99 17.34
C LEU A 212 -22.27 10.00 16.37
N LEU A 213 -21.22 9.61 15.65
CA LEU A 213 -20.61 10.44 14.61
C LEU A 213 -21.39 10.43 13.29
N SER A 214 -22.40 9.57 13.15
CA SER A 214 -23.16 9.31 11.91
C SER A 214 -22.27 8.83 10.74
N MET A 215 -21.25 8.03 11.03
CA MET A 215 -20.25 7.59 10.04
C MET A 215 -20.51 6.19 9.46
N ASN A 216 -21.65 5.58 9.81
CA ASN A 216 -22.03 4.23 9.36
C ASN A 216 -22.70 4.20 7.97
N ASP A 217 -23.28 5.32 7.53
CA ASP A 217 -23.95 5.54 6.25
C ASP A 217 -23.97 7.04 5.94
N PHE A 218 -23.82 7.42 4.68
CA PHE A 218 -23.76 8.81 4.23
C PHE A 218 -24.89 9.14 3.22
N GLY A 219 -25.99 8.38 3.25
CA GLY A 219 -27.10 8.47 2.29
C GLY A 219 -26.82 7.72 0.98
N GLY A 220 -27.87 7.51 0.17
CA GLY A 220 -27.72 6.91 -1.18
C GLY A 220 -27.17 5.49 -1.21
N GLU A 221 -27.54 4.64 -0.25
CA GLU A 221 -27.05 3.26 -0.11
C GLU A 221 -25.52 3.15 0.12
N SER A 222 -24.90 4.17 0.73
CA SER A 222 -23.44 4.24 0.96
C SER A 222 -22.94 3.49 2.19
N GLY A 223 -23.78 2.70 2.88
CA GLY A 223 -23.37 1.88 4.03
C GLY A 223 -22.19 0.93 3.76
N TRP A 224 -21.90 0.59 2.50
CA TRP A 224 -20.71 -0.20 2.11
C TRP A 224 -19.39 0.56 2.25
N ILE A 225 -19.40 1.90 2.19
CA ILE A 225 -18.27 2.78 2.53
C ILE A 225 -18.39 3.42 3.92
N GLY A 226 -19.46 3.19 4.67
CA GLY A 226 -19.50 3.62 6.08
C GLY A 226 -18.40 2.97 6.93
N TRP A 227 -17.95 3.62 7.99
CA TRP A 227 -16.97 3.08 8.94
C TRP A 227 -17.49 1.80 9.60
N LYS A 228 -16.56 0.88 9.89
CA LYS A 228 -16.78 -0.39 10.60
C LYS A 228 -15.87 -0.46 11.82
N SER A 229 -16.30 -1.18 12.85
CA SER A 229 -15.57 -1.21 14.14
C SER A 229 -14.19 -1.87 14.08
N ASP A 230 -13.90 -2.62 13.03
CA ASP A 230 -12.61 -3.25 12.74
C ASP A 230 -11.76 -2.46 11.72
N ASP A 231 -12.24 -1.32 11.19
CA ASP A 231 -11.53 -0.57 10.14
C ASP A 231 -10.25 0.10 10.65
N PHE A 232 -10.27 0.65 11.86
CA PHE A 232 -9.11 1.31 12.45
C PHE A 232 -9.23 1.52 13.96
N VAL A 233 -8.06 1.63 14.60
CA VAL A 233 -7.86 1.88 16.03
C VAL A 233 -6.95 3.09 16.18
N ILE A 234 -7.33 4.05 17.03
CA ILE A 234 -6.44 5.17 17.39
C ILE A 234 -5.32 4.59 18.26
N ARG A 235 -4.07 4.77 17.84
CA ARG A 235 -2.90 4.24 18.55
C ARG A 235 -1.97 5.37 18.95
N ALA A 236 -1.92 5.68 20.24
CA ALA A 236 -0.90 6.58 20.78
C ALA A 236 0.33 5.77 21.19
N ASP A 237 1.42 5.91 20.43
CA ASP A 237 2.72 5.30 20.70
C ASP A 237 3.50 6.14 21.72
N ARG A 238 3.75 5.56 22.91
CA ARG A 238 4.30 6.27 24.07
C ARG A 238 5.41 5.48 24.76
N GLU A 239 6.26 6.20 25.45
CA GLU A 239 7.26 5.66 26.37
C GLU A 239 6.90 6.05 27.81
N ILE A 240 7.06 5.11 28.75
CA ILE A 240 6.81 5.40 30.17
C ILE A 240 8.01 6.14 30.77
N THR A 241 7.79 7.35 31.27
CA THR A 241 8.84 8.19 31.89
C THR A 241 8.92 8.04 33.41
N ALA A 242 7.82 7.64 34.06
CA ALA A 242 7.76 7.36 35.49
C ALA A 242 6.63 6.39 35.84
N VAL A 243 6.78 5.66 36.95
CA VAL A 243 5.76 4.79 37.54
C VAL A 243 5.64 5.09 39.03
N GLN A 244 4.42 5.32 39.50
CA GLN A 244 4.10 5.59 40.91
C GLN A 244 2.87 4.76 41.32
N GLY A 245 3.10 3.61 41.95
CA GLY A 245 2.04 2.65 42.25
C GLY A 245 1.41 2.15 40.95
N ASN A 246 0.13 2.44 40.74
CA ASN A 246 -0.62 2.06 39.56
C ASN A 246 -0.76 3.21 38.52
N LYS A 247 -0.10 4.34 38.76
CA LYS A 247 -0.05 5.47 37.83
C LYS A 247 1.23 5.42 37.00
N ILE A 248 1.07 5.52 35.68
CA ILE A 248 2.17 5.66 34.73
C ILE A 248 2.18 7.07 34.16
N THR A 249 3.37 7.65 33.97
CA THR A 249 3.57 8.91 33.25
C THR A 249 4.11 8.60 31.87
N ILE A 250 3.52 9.17 30.83
CA ILE A 250 3.90 8.98 29.42
C ILE A 250 4.73 10.16 28.89
N ASP A 251 5.55 9.90 27.87
CA ASP A 251 6.49 10.84 27.26
C ASP A 251 5.83 12.04 26.57
N ALA A 252 4.62 11.89 26.05
CA ALA A 252 3.89 12.96 25.35
C ALA A 252 2.39 12.91 25.69
N PRO A 253 1.69 14.07 25.72
CA PRO A 253 0.28 14.10 26.08
C PRO A 253 -0.61 13.35 25.09
N LEU A 254 -1.79 12.96 25.56
CA LEU A 254 -2.85 12.42 24.71
C LEU A 254 -3.44 13.49 23.78
N THR A 255 -3.60 13.14 22.51
CA THR A 255 -4.32 13.95 21.50
C THR A 255 -5.78 13.52 21.31
N ASN A 256 -6.22 12.49 22.04
CA ASN A 256 -7.59 12.03 22.09
C ASN A 256 -7.93 11.72 23.56
N ALA A 257 -9.05 12.24 24.07
CA ALA A 257 -9.54 11.85 25.38
C ALA A 257 -9.91 10.36 25.39
N LEU A 258 -9.74 9.67 26.52
CA LEU A 258 -10.12 8.26 26.65
C LEU A 258 -11.43 8.22 27.43
N ASP A 259 -12.51 7.85 26.77
CA ASP A 259 -13.86 7.85 27.33
C ASP A 259 -14.47 6.44 27.22
N GLU A 260 -14.64 5.75 28.36
CA GLU A 260 -15.20 4.40 28.39
C GLU A 260 -16.65 4.33 27.90
N GLU A 261 -17.40 5.44 27.89
CA GLU A 261 -18.76 5.49 27.32
C GLU A 261 -18.74 5.37 25.79
N LEU A 262 -17.68 5.88 25.15
CA LEU A 262 -17.47 5.79 23.71
C LEU A 262 -16.71 4.52 23.33
N SER A 263 -15.63 4.23 24.05
CA SER A 263 -14.75 3.10 23.75
C SER A 263 -13.84 2.72 24.92
N LYS A 264 -13.79 1.42 25.23
CA LYS A 264 -12.84 0.87 26.20
C LYS A 264 -11.42 0.91 25.63
N SER A 265 -10.61 1.84 26.13
CA SER A 265 -9.20 1.96 25.77
C SER A 265 -8.33 0.98 26.55
N THR A 266 -7.21 0.57 25.95
CA THR A 266 -6.28 -0.40 26.56
C THR A 266 -4.84 0.05 26.40
N VAL A 267 -4.01 -0.26 27.38
CA VAL A 267 -2.57 -0.02 27.32
C VAL A 267 -1.89 -1.34 27.01
N VAL A 268 -1.07 -1.41 25.96
CA VAL A 268 -0.36 -2.63 25.56
C VAL A 268 1.12 -2.34 25.49
N SER A 269 1.90 -3.00 26.33
CA SER A 269 3.37 -2.92 26.25
C SER A 269 3.87 -3.69 25.03
N TYR A 270 4.98 -3.24 24.45
CA TYR A 270 5.54 -3.87 23.26
C TYR A 270 7.07 -3.82 23.22
N ILE A 271 7.64 -4.69 22.38
CA ILE A 271 9.06 -4.64 21.98
C ILE A 271 9.11 -4.54 20.46
N TRP A 272 9.92 -3.61 19.93
CA TRP A 272 10.09 -3.43 18.50
C TRP A 272 11.57 -3.37 18.11
N SER A 273 12.22 -4.52 18.15
CA SER A 273 13.68 -4.62 17.94
C SER A 273 14.18 -4.15 16.58
N GLY A 274 13.31 -4.16 15.56
CA GLY A 274 13.60 -3.74 14.19
C GLY A 274 13.32 -2.27 13.91
N ARG A 275 12.78 -1.49 14.85
CA ARG A 275 12.54 -0.05 14.64
C ARG A 275 13.88 0.69 14.73
N ILE A 276 14.32 1.23 13.60
CA ILE A 276 15.61 1.94 13.53
C ILE A 276 15.48 3.36 14.05
N ASN A 277 16.59 4.00 14.41
CA ASN A 277 16.57 5.36 14.91
C ASN A 277 17.83 6.16 14.55
N ASN A 278 17.78 7.47 14.76
CA ASN A 278 18.91 8.38 14.51
C ASN A 278 19.39 8.31 13.04
N VAL A 279 18.46 8.36 12.09
CA VAL A 279 18.73 8.36 10.65
C VAL A 279 18.47 9.74 10.04
N GLY A 280 19.35 10.19 9.15
CA GLY A 280 19.25 11.52 8.54
C GLY A 280 19.48 11.53 7.04
N VAL A 281 18.74 12.37 6.31
CA VAL A 281 19.04 12.76 4.92
C VAL A 281 19.15 14.27 4.84
N GLU A 282 20.29 14.80 4.39
CA GLU A 282 20.52 16.24 4.47
C GLU A 282 21.45 16.83 3.40
N ASN A 283 21.29 18.14 3.16
CA ASN A 283 22.21 18.97 2.36
C ASN A 283 22.38 18.55 0.89
N LEU A 284 21.28 18.22 0.20
CA LEU A 284 21.29 17.75 -1.19
C LEU A 284 19.96 18.02 -1.91
N SER A 285 19.94 17.85 -3.24
CA SER A 285 18.71 17.83 -4.05
C SER A 285 18.35 16.40 -4.48
N LEU A 286 17.07 16.08 -4.52
CA LEU A 286 16.54 14.87 -5.16
C LEU A 286 15.65 15.29 -6.33
N LYS A 287 15.83 14.62 -7.47
CA LYS A 287 15.12 14.92 -8.71
C LYS A 287 14.65 13.63 -9.37
N SER A 288 13.43 13.61 -9.89
CA SER A 288 12.97 12.53 -10.78
C SER A 288 13.17 12.93 -12.23
N ASP A 289 13.77 12.05 -13.03
CA ASP A 289 13.65 12.15 -14.49
C ASP A 289 12.23 11.75 -14.93
N TYR A 290 11.76 12.23 -16.09
CA TYR A 290 10.41 11.96 -16.60
C TYR A 290 10.33 12.13 -18.13
N ASP A 291 9.26 11.64 -18.76
CA ASP A 291 8.99 11.90 -20.18
C ASP A 291 8.60 13.36 -20.41
N SER A 292 9.56 14.18 -20.85
CA SER A 292 9.35 15.60 -21.17
C SER A 292 8.27 15.89 -22.21
N THR A 293 7.82 14.89 -22.98
CA THR A 293 6.72 15.04 -23.95
C THR A 293 5.34 14.93 -23.29
N ASN A 294 5.28 14.48 -22.03
CA ASN A 294 4.06 14.31 -21.25
C ASN A 294 4.21 14.94 -19.84
N LEU A 295 3.68 16.15 -19.64
CA LEU A 295 3.70 16.81 -18.32
C LEU A 295 2.80 16.14 -17.25
N LYS A 296 2.05 15.11 -17.66
CA LYS A 296 1.25 14.25 -16.79
C LYS A 296 1.85 12.84 -16.67
N ASP A 297 3.12 12.66 -16.99
CA ASP A 297 3.82 11.38 -16.84
C ASP A 297 3.73 10.88 -15.39
N GLU A 298 3.52 9.58 -15.23
CA GLU A 298 3.53 8.89 -13.94
C GLU A 298 4.47 7.67 -13.94
N GLN A 299 5.24 7.49 -15.02
CA GLN A 299 6.19 6.41 -15.25
C GLN A 299 7.60 6.79 -14.79
N HIS A 300 7.67 7.35 -13.58
CA HIS A 300 8.91 7.78 -12.94
C HIS A 300 8.78 7.73 -11.41
N ARG A 301 9.71 8.35 -10.67
CA ARG A 301 9.73 8.32 -9.20
C ARG A 301 8.54 9.07 -8.61
N TRP A 302 7.86 8.44 -7.66
CA TRP A 302 6.77 9.10 -6.96
C TRP A 302 7.23 9.89 -5.74
N TYR A 303 8.26 9.45 -5.01
CA TYR A 303 8.70 10.16 -3.82
C TYR A 303 10.20 10.43 -3.81
N GLY A 304 10.62 11.52 -3.18
CA GLY A 304 12.02 11.72 -2.88
C GLY A 304 12.47 10.80 -1.75
N ILE A 305 11.79 10.89 -0.61
CA ILE A 305 12.13 10.15 0.62
C ILE A 305 10.87 9.49 1.20
N SER A 306 10.99 8.20 1.57
CA SER A 306 9.99 7.48 2.38
C SER A 306 10.59 7.03 3.71
N ILE A 307 9.81 7.13 4.80
CA ILE A 307 10.24 6.79 6.16
C ILE A 307 9.22 5.84 6.80
N THR A 308 9.66 4.65 7.18
CA THR A 308 8.84 3.62 7.83
C THR A 308 9.67 2.83 8.86
N ASN A 309 9.01 2.30 9.88
CA ASN A 309 9.64 1.51 10.96
C ASN A 309 10.86 2.22 11.57
N ALA A 310 10.77 3.54 11.74
CA ALA A 310 11.87 4.39 12.19
C ALA A 310 11.39 5.40 13.23
N GLU A 311 12.28 5.78 14.14
CA GLU A 311 12.03 6.89 15.06
C GLU A 311 13.23 7.83 15.15
N ASP A 312 13.03 9.04 15.68
CA ASP A 312 14.12 10.00 15.89
C ASP A 312 14.97 10.18 14.63
N SER A 313 14.33 10.56 13.54
CA SER A 313 14.98 10.73 12.23
C SER A 313 14.69 12.11 11.65
N TRP A 314 15.46 12.53 10.65
CA TRP A 314 15.28 13.85 10.05
C TRP A 314 15.57 13.92 8.55
N VAL A 315 14.92 14.90 7.92
CA VAL A 315 15.22 15.41 6.58
C VAL A 315 15.50 16.89 6.73
N ARG A 316 16.67 17.38 6.30
CA ARG A 316 17.06 18.79 6.53
C ARG A 316 17.82 19.38 5.35
N GLN A 317 17.41 20.58 4.91
CA GLN A 317 18.05 21.27 3.78
C GLN A 317 18.07 20.35 2.56
N VAL A 318 16.87 20.01 2.07
CA VAL A 318 16.69 19.12 0.93
C VAL A 318 15.71 19.73 -0.06
N ASN A 319 16.11 19.81 -1.33
CA ASN A 319 15.22 20.22 -2.41
C ASN A 319 14.71 18.99 -3.16
N PHE A 320 13.45 19.04 -3.57
CA PHE A 320 12.75 18.00 -4.29
C PHE A 320 12.21 18.57 -5.58
N GLU A 321 12.43 17.88 -6.70
CA GLU A 321 12.00 18.35 -8.02
C GLU A 321 11.38 17.21 -8.84
N GLN A 322 10.24 17.47 -9.49
CA GLN A 322 9.62 16.60 -10.51
C GLN A 322 9.03 15.26 -10.02
N PHE A 323 8.72 15.11 -8.73
CA PHE A 323 8.09 13.89 -8.22
C PHE A 323 6.58 13.83 -8.50
N ALA A 324 6.07 12.61 -8.79
CA ALA A 324 4.64 12.38 -9.02
C ALA A 324 3.79 12.29 -7.76
N GLY A 325 4.33 11.66 -6.72
CA GLY A 325 3.67 11.43 -5.43
C GLY A 325 3.90 12.55 -4.42
N GLY A 326 5.15 12.96 -4.18
CA GLY A 326 5.48 14.01 -3.20
C GLY A 326 6.95 14.09 -2.84
N ALA A 327 7.30 15.00 -1.93
CA ALA A 327 8.68 15.17 -1.46
C ALA A 327 9.05 14.13 -0.40
N VAL A 328 8.30 14.13 0.72
CA VAL A 328 8.57 13.27 1.89
C VAL A 328 7.29 12.57 2.31
N SER A 329 7.35 11.24 2.42
CA SER A 329 6.29 10.40 2.95
C SER A 329 6.72 9.73 4.25
N ILE A 330 6.04 10.03 5.35
CA ILE A 330 6.27 9.44 6.67
C ILE A 330 5.11 8.48 6.96
N LEU A 331 5.36 7.17 7.01
CA LEU A 331 4.31 6.16 7.16
C LEU A 331 4.00 5.83 8.63
N LYS A 332 2.90 5.11 8.86
CA LYS A 332 2.27 4.86 10.17
C LYS A 332 3.19 4.38 11.29
N THR A 333 4.25 3.66 10.95
CA THR A 333 5.19 3.07 11.91
C THR A 333 6.33 4.02 12.31
N ALA A 334 6.33 5.25 11.79
CA ALA A 334 7.32 6.26 12.10
C ALA A 334 6.92 7.19 13.26
N LYS A 335 7.90 7.63 14.06
CA LYS A 335 7.69 8.48 15.25
C LYS A 335 8.80 9.51 15.44
N ARG A 336 8.48 10.72 15.93
CA ARG A 336 9.49 11.76 16.27
C ARG A 336 10.41 12.10 15.09
N ILE A 337 9.80 12.56 14.00
CA ILE A 337 10.50 12.88 12.74
C ILE A 337 10.47 14.39 12.52
N THR A 338 11.61 14.99 12.14
CA THR A 338 11.68 16.40 11.71
C THR A 338 12.00 16.50 10.22
N VAL A 339 11.19 17.24 9.47
CA VAL A 339 11.49 17.67 8.10
C VAL A 339 11.65 19.18 8.14
N GLU A 340 12.83 19.70 7.82
CA GLU A 340 13.09 21.15 7.90
C GLU A 340 13.87 21.75 6.75
N ASP A 341 13.55 23.00 6.42
CA ASP A 341 14.22 23.79 5.39
C ASP A 341 14.21 23.08 4.02
N CYS A 342 13.03 22.69 3.54
CA CYS A 342 12.86 21.90 2.32
C CYS A 342 12.02 22.63 1.26
N LEU A 343 12.39 22.48 -0.01
CA LEU A 343 11.63 22.99 -1.16
C LEU A 343 11.10 21.83 -2.01
N ALA A 344 9.84 21.86 -2.43
CA ALA A 344 9.25 20.92 -3.36
C ALA A 344 8.73 21.65 -4.60
N LEU A 345 9.33 21.36 -5.76
CA LEU A 345 9.23 22.17 -6.97
C LEU A 345 8.84 21.35 -8.20
N ASN A 346 8.12 21.98 -9.13
CA ASN A 346 7.84 21.46 -10.47
C ASN A 346 7.29 20.01 -10.49
N PRO A 347 6.25 19.64 -9.73
CA PRO A 347 5.73 18.27 -9.72
C PRO A 347 5.18 17.85 -11.10
N ILE A 348 5.44 16.58 -11.48
CA ILE A 348 5.02 15.97 -12.75
C ILE A 348 4.13 14.78 -12.43
N SER A 349 2.86 14.85 -12.83
CA SER A 349 1.84 13.78 -12.68
C SER A 349 0.50 14.23 -13.25
N GLU A 350 -0.49 13.35 -13.28
CA GLU A 350 -1.90 13.78 -13.31
C GLU A 350 -2.22 14.69 -12.11
N ILE A 351 -3.12 15.65 -12.31
CA ILE A 351 -3.69 16.46 -11.23
C ILE A 351 -4.86 15.70 -10.62
N ALA A 352 -4.57 14.82 -9.67
CA ALA A 352 -5.56 13.92 -9.10
C ALA A 352 -5.18 13.46 -7.69
N ALA A 353 -6.17 12.95 -6.94
CA ALA A 353 -5.95 12.43 -5.60
C ALA A 353 -4.89 11.32 -5.55
N PHE A 354 -4.21 11.23 -4.40
CA PHE A 354 -3.03 10.41 -4.13
C PHE A 354 -1.75 10.77 -4.89
N ARG A 355 -1.80 11.70 -5.87
CA ARG A 355 -0.61 12.36 -6.42
C ARG A 355 -0.33 13.63 -5.65
N ARG A 356 0.92 14.09 -5.69
CA ARG A 356 1.34 15.38 -5.13
C ARG A 356 0.82 15.62 -3.70
N ASN A 357 0.85 14.57 -2.88
CA ASN A 357 0.78 14.62 -1.43
C ASN A 357 2.18 15.00 -0.93
N THR A 358 2.50 16.29 -0.95
CA THR A 358 3.90 16.74 -0.99
C THR A 358 4.67 16.45 0.30
N PHE A 359 4.16 16.94 1.43
CA PHE A 359 4.70 16.67 2.76
C PHE A 359 3.65 15.90 3.56
N TYR A 360 3.80 14.57 3.53
CA TYR A 360 2.80 13.61 3.97
C TYR A 360 3.21 12.87 5.24
N THR A 361 2.28 12.69 6.18
CA THR A 361 2.52 11.89 7.39
C THR A 361 1.32 11.04 7.82
N GLU A 362 1.57 9.78 8.12
CA GLU A 362 0.75 8.88 8.95
C GLU A 362 1.42 8.58 10.29
N GLY A 363 2.63 9.11 10.50
CA GLY A 363 3.38 8.95 11.73
C GLY A 363 2.82 9.79 12.87
N THR A 364 3.47 9.67 14.02
CA THR A 364 3.14 10.43 15.22
C THR A 364 4.31 11.29 15.69
N GLN A 365 4.03 12.41 16.36
CA GLN A 365 5.08 13.32 16.85
C GLN A 365 5.94 13.86 15.70
N THR A 366 5.34 14.19 14.56
CA THR A 366 6.07 14.68 13.38
C THR A 366 6.07 16.20 13.29
N LEU A 367 7.20 16.79 12.89
CA LEU A 367 7.40 18.23 12.72
C LEU A 367 7.90 18.52 11.31
N PHE A 368 7.07 19.16 10.50
CA PHE A 368 7.47 19.80 9.26
C PHE A 368 7.63 21.30 9.56
N GLN A 369 8.82 21.85 9.34
CA GLN A 369 9.05 23.27 9.60
C GLN A 369 9.83 23.95 8.48
N ARG A 370 9.43 25.17 8.08
CA ARG A 370 10.08 25.90 6.98
C ARG A 370 10.15 25.03 5.71
N CYS A 371 8.99 24.54 5.29
CA CYS A 371 8.81 23.76 4.08
C CYS A 371 7.97 24.57 3.08
N ASN A 372 8.38 24.59 1.82
CA ASN A 372 7.65 25.27 0.75
C ASN A 372 7.31 24.27 -0.36
N SER A 373 6.08 24.35 -0.87
CA SER A 373 5.59 23.52 -1.97
C SER A 373 4.89 24.37 -3.04
N GLU A 374 5.00 23.94 -4.29
CA GLU A 374 4.34 24.56 -5.45
C GLU A 374 3.50 23.53 -6.20
N LEU A 375 2.27 23.91 -6.57
CA LEU A 375 1.40 23.15 -7.49
C LEU A 375 1.11 21.71 -7.04
N GLY A 376 1.08 21.47 -5.72
CA GLY A 376 0.70 20.19 -5.15
C GLY A 376 -0.80 19.91 -5.26
N TYR A 377 -1.22 18.67 -5.02
CA TYR A 377 -2.65 18.35 -4.87
C TYR A 377 -3.04 18.63 -3.43
N ASN A 378 -2.41 17.97 -2.47
CA ASN A 378 -2.50 18.29 -1.05
C ASN A 378 -1.08 18.47 -0.48
N ASP A 379 -0.70 19.68 -0.06
CA ASP A 379 0.72 19.96 0.24
C ASP A 379 1.17 19.58 1.65
N PHE A 380 0.37 19.89 2.67
CA PHE A 380 0.69 19.61 4.07
C PHE A 380 -0.40 18.74 4.67
N VAL A 381 -0.10 17.44 4.81
CA VAL A 381 -1.14 16.43 4.92
C VAL A 381 -0.86 15.42 6.00
N VAL A 382 -1.89 15.17 6.82
CA VAL A 382 -1.99 13.95 7.63
C VAL A 382 -2.86 12.94 6.90
N GLY A 383 -2.33 11.74 6.67
CA GLY A 383 -3.04 10.67 5.99
C GLY A 383 -3.46 9.52 6.91
N GLY A 384 -3.73 8.37 6.31
CA GLY A 384 -4.08 7.13 7.01
C GLY A 384 -5.44 7.16 7.71
N TYR A 385 -5.68 6.19 8.59
CA TYR A 385 -6.90 6.14 9.39
C TYR A 385 -6.54 6.14 10.88
N ALA A 386 -7.17 7.04 11.63
CA ALA A 386 -6.97 7.27 13.06
C ALA A 386 -5.53 7.65 13.44
N THR A 387 -4.88 8.48 12.62
CA THR A 387 -3.49 8.95 12.85
C THR A 387 -3.43 9.83 14.10
N ALA A 388 -2.58 9.45 15.06
CA ALA A 388 -2.42 10.15 16.33
C ALA A 388 -1.27 11.15 16.29
N GLY A 389 -1.52 12.38 16.75
CA GLY A 389 -0.51 13.42 16.87
C GLY A 389 0.30 13.38 18.18
N PRO A 390 0.98 14.49 18.52
CA PRO A 390 0.95 15.77 17.80
C PRO A 390 1.65 15.70 16.43
N ASN A 391 1.06 16.29 15.39
CA ASN A 391 1.67 16.45 14.07
C ASN A 391 1.64 17.93 13.70
N VAL A 392 2.80 18.52 13.41
CA VAL A 392 2.97 19.97 13.33
C VAL A 392 3.49 20.40 11.95
N PHE A 393 2.83 21.38 11.35
CA PHE A 393 3.29 22.12 10.18
C PHE A 393 3.58 23.56 10.61
N LEU A 394 4.85 23.93 10.69
CA LEU A 394 5.34 25.18 11.27
C LEU A 394 6.04 26.06 10.23
N GLN A 395 5.52 27.25 9.97
CA GLN A 395 6.05 28.14 8.93
C GLN A 395 6.19 27.40 7.60
N CYS A 396 5.08 26.77 7.18
CA CYS A 396 4.97 26.03 5.94
C CYS A 396 4.15 26.84 4.92
N GLU A 397 4.58 26.85 3.66
CA GLU A 397 3.91 27.61 2.59
C GLU A 397 3.59 26.73 1.39
N SER A 398 2.35 26.81 0.91
CA SER A 398 1.86 26.16 -0.29
C SER A 398 1.46 27.22 -1.30
N HIS A 399 2.00 27.13 -2.51
CA HIS A 399 1.70 28.03 -3.62
C HIS A 399 0.80 27.34 -4.66
N GLN A 400 -0.45 27.81 -4.76
CA GLN A 400 -1.46 27.36 -5.72
C GLN A 400 -1.70 25.85 -5.75
N PRO A 401 -2.04 25.21 -4.61
CA PRO A 401 -2.37 23.79 -4.61
C PRO A 401 -3.76 23.55 -5.22
N PHE A 402 -3.95 22.36 -5.79
CA PHE A 402 -5.20 21.94 -6.42
C PHE A 402 -6.26 21.47 -5.42
N SER A 403 -5.88 21.20 -4.17
CA SER A 403 -6.77 20.79 -3.09
C SER A 403 -6.28 21.29 -1.73
N PHE A 404 -7.02 20.95 -0.66
CA PHE A 404 -6.85 21.51 0.68
C PHE A 404 -5.62 20.93 1.42
N SER A 405 -5.10 21.65 2.42
CA SER A 405 -4.21 21.07 3.45
C SER A 405 -5.00 20.67 4.70
N GLY A 406 -4.55 19.66 5.43
CA GLY A 406 -5.29 19.09 6.57
C GLY A 406 -5.16 17.57 6.64
N SER A 407 -6.26 16.87 6.95
CA SER A 407 -6.28 15.41 6.88
C SER A 407 -7.01 14.92 5.63
N VAL A 408 -6.34 14.07 4.85
CA VAL A 408 -6.95 13.24 3.79
C VAL A 408 -7.32 11.84 4.32
N GLY A 409 -7.11 11.63 5.61
CA GLY A 409 -7.45 10.43 6.36
C GLY A 409 -8.61 10.63 7.34
N SER A 410 -9.20 9.53 7.81
CA SER A 410 -10.27 9.58 8.81
C SER A 410 -9.72 9.78 10.23
N TRP A 411 -10.37 10.64 11.01
CA TRP A 411 -10.16 10.82 12.45
C TRP A 411 -8.69 11.05 12.88
N ALA A 412 -7.97 11.92 12.18
CA ALA A 412 -6.65 12.37 12.63
C ALA A 412 -6.78 13.25 13.87
N THR A 413 -5.89 13.08 14.86
CA THR A 413 -5.94 13.84 16.12
C THR A 413 -4.68 14.65 16.36
N GLY A 414 -4.82 15.85 16.94
CA GLY A 414 -3.66 16.66 17.36
C GLY A 414 -2.81 17.19 16.21
N ILE A 415 -3.44 17.75 15.19
CA ILE A 415 -2.75 18.51 14.14
C ILE A 415 -2.55 19.96 14.61
N LEU A 416 -1.38 20.54 14.34
CA LEU A 416 -1.11 21.96 14.49
C LEU A 416 -0.62 22.54 13.16
N PHE A 417 -1.39 23.48 12.59
CA PHE A 417 -0.87 24.43 11.61
C PHE A 417 -0.43 25.68 12.37
N ASP A 418 0.84 26.04 12.29
CA ASP A 418 1.45 27.13 13.05
C ASP A 418 2.21 28.05 12.09
N VAL A 419 1.84 29.33 11.98
CA VAL A 419 2.50 30.29 11.06
C VAL A 419 2.47 29.84 9.59
N SER A 420 1.44 29.11 9.17
CA SER A 420 1.38 28.55 7.81
C SER A 420 0.67 29.47 6.82
N LEU A 421 0.95 29.30 5.52
CA LEU A 421 0.30 30.00 4.42
C LEU A 421 -0.14 29.01 3.34
N ILE A 422 -1.44 28.93 3.05
CA ILE A 422 -1.99 28.17 1.92
C ILE A 422 -2.55 29.14 0.88
N ASP A 423 -1.76 29.46 -0.14
CA ASP A 423 -2.12 30.39 -1.21
C ASP A 423 -2.98 29.72 -2.28
N GLY A 424 -4.26 30.09 -2.35
CA GLY A 424 -5.19 29.64 -3.40
C GLY A 424 -6.12 28.48 -3.03
N ASN A 425 -6.03 27.94 -1.80
CA ASN A 425 -6.89 26.83 -1.38
C ASN A 425 -7.17 26.82 0.13
N ALA A 426 -7.80 25.76 0.63
CA ALA A 426 -8.29 25.67 1.99
C ALA A 426 -7.33 24.95 2.96
N ILE A 427 -7.39 25.30 4.24
CA ILE A 427 -7.15 24.34 5.33
C ILE A 427 -8.51 23.77 5.75
N SER A 428 -8.64 22.44 5.84
CA SER A 428 -9.95 21.79 6.00
C SER A 428 -10.00 20.75 7.12
N PHE A 429 -10.69 21.09 8.21
CA PHE A 429 -11.13 20.21 9.30
C PHE A 429 -12.67 20.10 9.25
N LYS A 430 -13.19 19.03 8.65
CA LYS A 430 -14.64 18.82 8.47
C LYS A 430 -15.04 17.34 8.29
N ASN A 431 -16.34 17.09 8.27
CA ASN A 431 -16.88 15.86 7.72
C ASN A 431 -16.79 15.90 6.19
N LYS A 432 -16.05 14.97 5.60
CA LYS A 432 -15.88 14.78 4.15
C LYS A 432 -16.90 13.78 3.57
N GLU A 433 -17.78 13.24 4.41
CA GLU A 433 -18.85 12.32 4.00
C GLU A 433 -18.29 11.14 3.18
N GLN A 434 -18.77 10.97 1.94
CA GLN A 434 -18.43 9.86 1.05
C GLN A 434 -17.08 10.02 0.35
N ASP A 435 -16.50 11.22 0.31
CA ASP A 435 -15.20 11.48 -0.33
C ASP A 435 -14.13 10.54 0.22
N GLY A 436 -13.10 10.24 -0.57
CA GLY A 436 -12.00 9.35 -0.14
C GLY A 436 -12.47 7.96 0.34
N ARG A 437 -13.56 7.43 -0.23
CA ARG A 437 -14.20 6.16 0.14
C ARG A 437 -14.74 6.17 1.58
N GLY A 438 -15.62 7.13 1.86
CA GLY A 438 -16.26 7.27 3.16
C GLY A 438 -15.29 7.77 4.23
N LEU A 439 -14.51 8.80 3.89
CA LEU A 439 -13.52 9.40 4.79
C LEU A 439 -14.19 9.92 6.05
N GLY A 440 -15.38 10.53 5.95
CA GLY A 440 -16.12 11.00 7.12
C GLY A 440 -15.43 12.16 7.84
N TRP A 441 -15.51 12.20 9.17
CA TRP A 441 -14.81 13.19 9.99
C TRP A 441 -13.29 13.04 9.86
N ASN A 442 -12.62 14.05 9.31
CA ASN A 442 -11.19 13.95 8.99
C ASN A 442 -10.26 14.34 10.15
N VAL A 443 -10.65 15.31 10.99
CA VAL A 443 -9.78 15.89 12.03
C VAL A 443 -10.53 16.13 13.35
N ALA A 444 -9.87 15.83 14.47
CA ALA A 444 -10.33 16.08 15.83
C ALA A 444 -9.19 16.63 16.72
N ASN A 445 -9.53 17.39 17.77
CA ASN A 445 -8.59 17.89 18.79
C ASN A 445 -7.36 18.62 18.21
N SER A 446 -7.58 19.48 17.21
CA SER A 446 -6.52 20.11 16.41
C SER A 446 -6.61 21.63 16.37
N VAL A 447 -5.48 22.29 16.12
CA VAL A 447 -5.32 23.75 16.22
C VAL A 447 -4.78 24.35 14.93
N ILE A 448 -5.33 25.50 14.55
CA ILE A 448 -4.80 26.40 13.53
C ILE A 448 -4.37 27.68 14.26
N TRP A 449 -3.09 28.04 14.18
CA TRP A 449 -2.49 29.14 14.93
C TRP A 449 -1.73 30.07 13.99
N GLU A 450 -2.04 31.37 14.06
CA GLU A 450 -1.32 32.43 13.34
C GLU A 450 -1.15 32.13 11.84
N THR A 451 -2.20 31.63 11.19
CA THR A 451 -2.14 30.97 9.88
C THR A 451 -3.09 31.63 8.90
N SER A 452 -2.68 31.70 7.63
CA SER A 452 -3.45 32.26 6.53
C SER A 452 -3.77 31.23 5.46
N ALA A 453 -4.97 31.27 4.91
CA ALA A 453 -5.38 30.45 3.76
C ALA A 453 -6.50 31.14 2.99
N SER A 454 -6.77 30.75 1.73
CA SER A 454 -7.94 31.30 1.02
C SER A 454 -9.26 30.94 1.71
N LYS A 455 -9.32 29.75 2.32
CA LYS A 455 -10.43 29.30 3.17
C LYS A 455 -9.91 28.50 4.37
N ILE A 456 -10.53 28.67 5.54
CA ILE A 456 -10.34 27.78 6.69
C ILE A 456 -11.69 27.17 7.03
N GLU A 457 -11.78 25.85 6.94
CA GLU A 457 -12.91 25.08 7.44
C GLU A 457 -12.51 24.48 8.79
N ASN A 458 -13.10 24.96 9.88
CA ASN A 458 -12.82 24.49 11.24
C ASN A 458 -14.13 24.04 11.90
N TYR A 459 -14.47 22.76 11.74
CA TYR A 459 -15.64 22.14 12.38
C TYR A 459 -15.19 21.28 13.56
N SER A 460 -15.98 21.28 14.63
CA SER A 460 -15.82 20.36 15.75
C SER A 460 -16.74 19.14 15.52
N PRO A 461 -16.20 17.90 15.47
CA PRO A 461 -17.04 16.70 15.45
C PRO A 461 -17.81 16.55 16.77
N PRO A 462 -18.90 15.76 16.82
CA PRO A 462 -19.76 15.64 18.02
C PRO A 462 -19.06 15.27 19.35
N THR A 463 -17.88 14.67 19.29
CA THR A 463 -17.14 14.13 20.46
C THR A 463 -15.77 14.77 20.70
N ALA A 464 -15.38 15.77 19.90
CA ALA A 464 -14.07 16.42 20.03
C ALA A 464 -14.13 17.88 19.56
N ASN A 465 -13.07 18.65 19.83
CA ASN A 465 -13.03 20.07 19.53
C ASN A 465 -11.94 20.38 18.51
N ASN A 466 -12.12 21.38 17.67
CA ASN A 466 -11.04 21.97 16.87
C ASN A 466 -11.02 23.49 17.09
N TRP A 467 -9.84 24.11 17.00
CA TRP A 467 -9.63 25.52 17.33
C TRP A 467 -8.85 26.27 16.25
N ALA A 468 -9.16 27.56 16.10
CA ALA A 468 -8.46 28.49 15.22
C ALA A 468 -8.20 29.83 15.94
N PHE A 469 -6.94 30.27 15.95
CA PHE A 469 -6.46 31.46 16.66
C PHE A 469 -5.61 32.33 15.73
N GLY A 470 -5.89 33.64 15.63
CA GLY A 470 -5.03 34.55 14.86
C GLY A 470 -5.02 34.26 13.36
N VAL A 471 -6.19 34.02 12.76
CA VAL A 471 -6.28 33.46 11.40
C VAL A 471 -6.81 34.45 10.37
N TRP A 472 -6.39 34.28 9.11
CA TRP A 472 -6.78 35.11 7.96
C TRP A 472 -7.27 34.24 6.79
N ALA A 473 -8.57 34.29 6.47
CA ALA A 473 -9.22 33.47 5.45
C ALA A 473 -10.70 33.86 5.18
N GLN A 474 -11.36 33.16 4.26
CA GLN A 474 -12.80 32.91 4.40
C GLN A 474 -13.04 31.77 5.40
N TRP A 475 -14.09 31.85 6.22
CA TRP A 475 -14.32 30.91 7.33
C TRP A 475 -15.56 30.05 7.13
N ALA A 476 -15.50 28.79 7.54
CA ALA A 476 -16.65 27.93 7.70
C ALA A 476 -16.46 26.97 8.88
N GLY A 477 -17.54 26.67 9.59
CA GLY A 477 -17.55 25.64 10.64
C GLY A 477 -17.86 26.13 12.04
N ASN A 478 -18.21 25.17 12.89
CA ASN A 478 -18.67 25.35 14.26
C ASN A 478 -17.57 25.09 15.31
N GLY A 479 -16.30 25.02 14.89
CA GLY A 479 -15.16 24.95 15.80
C GLY A 479 -14.99 26.25 16.59
N HIS A 480 -13.99 26.27 17.47
CA HIS A 480 -13.70 27.44 18.29
C HIS A 480 -12.82 28.43 17.51
N TRP A 481 -13.19 29.70 17.53
CA TRP A 481 -12.50 30.77 16.82
C TRP A 481 -12.17 31.92 17.76
N LYS A 482 -10.96 32.48 17.65
CA LYS A 482 -10.53 33.63 18.44
C LYS A 482 -9.51 34.46 17.65
N ASP A 483 -9.58 35.78 17.79
CA ASP A 483 -8.66 36.72 17.12
C ASP A 483 -8.63 36.53 15.57
N VAL A 484 -9.79 36.34 14.94
CA VAL A 484 -9.88 36.26 13.46
C VAL A 484 -9.61 37.63 12.83
N ASN A 485 -8.97 37.65 11.65
CA ASN A 485 -8.44 38.87 11.01
C ASN A 485 -7.51 39.69 11.92
N ASN A 486 -6.74 39.01 12.75
CA ASN A 486 -5.79 39.65 13.65
C ASN A 486 -4.52 38.79 13.76
N HIS A 487 -3.41 39.44 14.05
CA HIS A 487 -2.15 38.76 14.37
C HIS A 487 -2.04 38.56 15.88
N ILE A 488 -1.58 37.38 16.30
CA ILE A 488 -1.40 37.06 17.71
C ILE A 488 0.09 36.83 18.05
N ASN A 489 0.38 37.05 19.34
CA ASN A 489 1.71 36.87 19.92
C ASN A 489 1.64 35.85 21.05
N PRO A 490 2.64 34.97 21.26
CA PRO A 490 3.79 34.74 20.40
C PRO A 490 3.36 34.20 19.03
N ARG A 491 4.20 34.46 18.03
CA ARG A 491 3.88 34.11 16.64
C ARG A 491 3.76 32.60 16.44
N SER A 492 4.62 31.80 17.08
CA SER A 492 4.52 30.33 17.04
C SER A 492 4.06 29.77 18.38
N LEU A 493 2.97 28.99 18.34
CA LEU A 493 2.49 28.22 19.48
C LEU A 493 3.47 27.09 19.83
N PHE A 494 4.00 26.40 18.82
CA PHE A 494 4.94 25.29 19.01
C PHE A 494 6.17 25.72 19.82
N TYR A 495 6.84 26.82 19.42
CA TYR A 495 8.03 27.29 20.13
C TYR A 495 7.71 27.84 21.52
N ALA A 496 6.56 28.49 21.70
CA ALA A 496 6.14 28.96 23.01
C ALA A 496 5.92 27.81 23.99
N LEU A 497 5.25 26.73 23.55
CA LEU A 497 5.06 25.53 24.35
C LEU A 497 6.40 24.79 24.59
N LEU A 498 7.28 24.75 23.60
CA LEU A 498 8.60 24.15 23.72
C LEU A 498 9.45 24.86 24.77
N GLU A 499 9.41 26.19 24.80
CA GLU A 499 10.10 27.01 25.80
C GLU A 499 9.50 26.79 27.19
N GLN A 500 8.18 26.71 27.31
CA GLN A 500 7.53 26.38 28.58
C GLN A 500 7.94 25.00 29.10
N ARG A 501 8.03 24.01 28.21
CA ARG A 501 8.39 22.64 28.57
C ARG A 501 9.85 22.50 28.99
N LEU A 502 10.78 23.14 28.27
CA LEU A 502 12.22 22.95 28.45
C LEU A 502 12.90 24.05 29.28
N GLY A 503 12.23 25.19 29.47
CA GLY A 503 12.82 26.42 30.00
C GLY A 503 13.78 27.04 28.99
N LYS A 504 14.98 26.47 28.84
CA LYS A 504 15.95 26.91 27.83
C LYS A 504 15.84 26.05 26.58
N LEU A 505 15.59 26.69 25.44
CA LEU A 505 15.49 25.98 24.16
C LEU A 505 16.84 25.39 23.72
N PRO A 506 16.86 24.14 23.21
CA PRO A 506 18.08 23.47 22.74
C PRO A 506 18.55 23.98 21.37
N MET A 507 17.72 24.76 20.68
CA MET A 507 18.02 25.45 19.44
C MET A 507 17.43 26.86 19.46
N LYS A 508 18.00 27.78 18.68
CA LYS A 508 17.40 29.11 18.46
C LYS A 508 16.18 28.95 17.54
N PRO A 509 14.97 29.40 17.94
CA PRO A 509 13.82 29.46 17.03
C PRO A 509 14.16 30.22 15.75
N GLN A 510 13.85 29.62 14.61
CA GLN A 510 13.98 30.26 13.31
C GLN A 510 12.58 30.47 12.76
N ILE A 511 12.06 31.68 12.98
CA ILE A 511 10.82 32.18 12.42
C ILE A 511 11.18 33.43 11.61
N MET A 512 10.79 33.46 10.34
CA MET A 512 10.94 34.64 9.47
C MET A 512 10.32 35.87 10.14
N ASP A 513 11.10 36.94 10.33
CA ASP A 513 10.63 38.19 10.95
C ASP A 513 9.81 39.00 9.93
N LEU A 514 8.58 39.36 10.29
CA LEU A 514 7.71 40.22 9.47
C LEU A 514 7.67 41.66 9.99
N GLY A 515 8.46 41.98 11.01
CA GLY A 515 8.39 43.24 11.73
C GLY A 515 7.18 43.32 12.68
N ASN A 516 6.97 44.51 13.24
CA ASN A 516 5.80 44.80 14.07
C ASN A 516 4.62 45.20 13.20
N GLU A 517 3.41 44.82 13.61
CA GLU A 517 2.17 45.28 12.97
C GLU A 517 2.11 46.82 13.00
N PRO A 518 2.02 47.47 11.82
CA PRO A 518 1.90 48.92 11.78
C PRO A 518 0.53 49.34 12.33
N SER A 519 0.46 50.55 12.90
CA SER A 519 -0.84 51.11 13.34
C SER A 519 -1.83 51.12 12.18
N SER A 520 -3.09 50.76 12.45
CA SER A 520 -4.21 50.95 11.53
C SER A 520 -4.52 52.43 11.26
N SER A 521 -3.87 53.35 11.97
CA SER A 521 -3.95 54.81 11.78
C SER A 521 -2.56 55.43 11.94
N PRO A 522 -1.63 55.17 11.01
CA PRO A 522 -0.25 55.64 11.11
C PRO A 522 -0.20 57.17 11.01
N THR A 523 0.68 57.79 11.79
CA THR A 523 1.02 59.21 11.61
C THR A 523 1.63 59.45 10.22
N ILE A 524 1.65 60.70 9.74
CA ILE A 524 2.23 61.04 8.43
C ILE A 524 3.70 60.57 8.35
N GLU A 525 4.46 60.73 9.43
CA GLU A 525 5.84 60.30 9.56
C GLU A 525 5.97 58.78 9.50
N GLN A 526 5.13 58.04 10.24
CA GLN A 526 5.10 56.57 10.16
C GLN A 526 4.72 56.08 8.75
N ALA A 527 3.73 56.71 8.12
CA ALA A 527 3.32 56.38 6.75
C ALA A 527 4.43 56.63 5.73
N LYS A 528 5.21 57.71 5.88
CA LYS A 528 6.40 57.97 5.05
C LYS A 528 7.46 56.88 5.22
N VAL A 529 7.72 56.44 6.46
CA VAL A 529 8.67 55.35 6.75
C VAL A 529 8.18 54.03 6.12
N LEU A 530 6.91 53.69 6.28
CA LEU A 530 6.32 52.47 5.68
C LEU A 530 6.32 52.53 4.14
N THR A 531 6.07 53.69 3.55
CA THR A 531 6.11 53.91 2.09
C THR A 531 7.53 53.78 1.55
N ALA A 532 8.52 54.33 2.27
CA ALA A 532 9.92 54.15 1.91
C ALA A 532 10.34 52.67 2.01
N ALA A 533 9.91 51.96 3.04
CA ALA A 533 10.17 50.52 3.20
C ALA A 533 9.56 49.68 2.07
N ALA A 534 8.37 50.07 1.56
CA ALA A 534 7.67 49.38 0.48
C ALA A 534 8.39 49.39 -0.90
N TYR A 535 9.44 50.20 -1.09
CA TYR A 535 10.33 50.09 -2.25
C TYR A 535 11.27 48.87 -2.19
N THR A 536 11.36 48.22 -1.03
CA THR A 536 12.15 47.01 -0.84
C THR A 536 11.24 45.79 -0.94
N LEU A 537 11.65 44.78 -1.71
CA LEU A 537 10.93 43.50 -1.74
C LEU A 537 11.07 42.79 -0.39
N ASN A 538 9.95 42.30 0.14
CA ASN A 538 9.97 41.42 1.31
C ASN A 538 10.60 40.07 0.92
N GLU A 539 11.38 39.51 1.84
CA GLU A 539 11.89 38.15 1.69
C GLU A 539 10.72 37.15 1.74
N THR A 540 10.68 36.25 0.76
CA THR A 540 9.72 35.14 0.70
C THR A 540 10.20 33.96 1.54
N LEU A 541 9.29 33.05 1.96
CA LEU A 541 9.73 31.83 2.67
C LEU A 541 10.67 30.98 1.81
N LYS A 542 10.45 30.91 0.49
CA LYS A 542 11.32 30.18 -0.43
C LYS A 542 12.75 30.73 -0.44
N GLU A 543 12.92 32.05 -0.46
CA GLU A 543 14.23 32.71 -0.34
C GLU A 543 14.84 32.48 1.05
N TYR A 544 14.02 32.54 2.10
CA TYR A 544 14.44 32.22 3.46
C TYR A 544 14.98 30.78 3.50
N ILE A 545 14.24 29.77 3.03
CA ILE A 545 14.69 28.36 3.00
C ILE A 545 15.99 28.20 2.21
N THR A 546 16.13 28.87 1.05
CA THR A 546 17.35 28.82 0.24
C THR A 546 18.59 29.31 1.01
N LYS A 547 18.42 30.26 1.95
CA LYS A 547 19.48 30.77 2.82
C LYS A 547 19.72 29.92 4.08
N ALA A 548 19.05 28.77 4.22
CA ALA A 548 19.18 27.91 5.40
C ALA A 548 20.62 27.43 5.64
N ALA A 549 21.37 27.11 4.59
CA ALA A 549 22.78 26.70 4.70
C ALA A 549 23.68 27.81 5.29
N THR A 550 23.29 29.09 5.16
CA THR A 550 24.00 30.22 5.79
C THR A 550 23.59 30.39 7.25
N ARG A 551 22.30 30.20 7.56
CA ARG A 551 21.79 30.30 8.94
C ARG A 551 22.19 29.11 9.82
N ASN A 552 22.25 27.92 9.23
CA ASN A 552 22.52 26.65 9.87
C ASN A 552 23.44 25.79 8.98
N PRO A 553 24.75 26.09 8.92
CA PRO A 553 25.68 25.40 8.05
C PRO A 553 25.88 23.93 8.46
N ILE A 554 25.89 23.03 7.48
CA ILE A 554 26.15 21.60 7.67
C ILE A 554 27.59 21.28 7.27
N ALA A 555 28.34 20.66 8.18
CA ALA A 555 29.76 20.35 7.95
C ALA A 555 29.97 19.30 6.85
N ILE A 556 30.87 19.62 5.91
CA ILE A 556 31.24 18.77 4.76
C ILE A 556 32.74 18.38 4.77
N ASP A 557 33.45 18.58 5.88
CA ASP A 557 34.87 18.21 5.97
C ASP A 557 35.02 16.68 6.03
N PHE A 558 35.65 16.12 5.00
CA PHE A 558 35.88 14.68 4.82
C PHE A 558 37.36 14.29 4.88
N ALA A 559 38.26 15.16 5.37
CA ALA A 559 39.71 14.89 5.38
C ALA A 559 40.10 13.57 6.09
N LYS A 560 39.27 13.10 7.03
CA LYS A 560 39.46 11.84 7.78
C LYS A 560 38.56 10.69 7.29
N ALA A 561 37.72 10.93 6.30
CA ALA A 561 36.78 9.94 5.79
C ALA A 561 37.47 8.95 4.85
N LYS A 562 37.00 7.70 4.83
CA LYS A 562 37.43 6.72 3.82
C LYS A 562 36.74 7.01 2.49
N ARG A 563 37.46 6.88 1.38
CA ARG A 563 36.86 6.93 0.05
C ARG A 563 36.33 5.55 -0.34
N ILE A 564 35.15 5.49 -0.95
CA ILE A 564 34.48 4.22 -1.30
C ILE A 564 35.17 3.45 -2.44
N ASP A 565 35.96 4.13 -3.28
CA ASP A 565 36.75 3.56 -4.37
C ASP A 565 37.82 2.53 -3.92
N GLY A 566 38.09 2.43 -2.60
CA GLY A 566 38.94 1.42 -1.98
C GLY A 566 38.22 0.23 -1.33
N ILE A 567 36.91 0.05 -1.56
CA ILE A 567 36.10 -1.01 -0.92
C ILE A 567 35.57 -1.95 -2.00
N ASN A 568 36.18 -3.14 -2.13
CA ASN A 568 35.67 -4.22 -2.98
C ASN A 568 34.35 -4.75 -2.40
N THR A 569 33.28 -4.66 -3.16
CA THR A 569 32.01 -5.35 -2.87
C THR A 569 31.80 -6.49 -3.88
N GLU A 570 31.51 -7.67 -3.35
CA GLU A 570 31.17 -8.86 -4.14
C GLU A 570 29.84 -8.63 -4.87
N VAL A 571 29.86 -8.76 -6.19
CA VAL A 571 28.66 -8.78 -7.02
C VAL A 571 28.03 -10.16 -6.85
N VAL A 572 26.83 -10.20 -6.25
CA VAL A 572 26.03 -11.42 -6.22
C VAL A 572 25.51 -11.66 -7.63
N ILE A 573 26.05 -12.69 -8.28
CA ILE A 573 25.63 -13.13 -9.60
C ILE A 573 24.32 -13.88 -9.43
N ASN A 574 23.24 -13.37 -10.04
CA ASN A 574 21.95 -14.06 -10.09
C ASN A 574 22.12 -15.44 -10.73
N ALA A 575 21.59 -16.46 -10.05
CA ALA A 575 21.51 -17.82 -10.59
C ALA A 575 20.71 -17.81 -11.90
N LYS A 576 21.13 -18.64 -12.87
CA LYS A 576 20.37 -18.80 -14.12
C LYS A 576 18.93 -19.25 -13.80
N PRO A 577 17.91 -18.71 -14.50
CA PRO A 577 16.53 -19.15 -14.34
C PRO A 577 16.40 -20.66 -14.62
N VAL A 578 15.55 -21.33 -13.85
CA VAL A 578 15.24 -22.75 -14.03
C VAL A 578 14.43 -22.91 -15.32
N GLU A 579 14.88 -23.79 -16.21
CA GLU A 579 14.24 -24.02 -17.51
C GLU A 579 12.93 -24.84 -17.32
N ILE A 580 11.77 -24.21 -17.49
CA ILE A 580 10.47 -24.90 -17.49
C ILE A 580 10.18 -25.48 -18.87
N LYS A 581 9.85 -26.77 -18.92
CA LYS A 581 9.65 -27.53 -20.17
C LYS A 581 8.43 -28.43 -20.09
N ILE A 582 7.96 -28.87 -21.26
CA ILE A 582 7.00 -29.96 -21.36
C ILE A 582 7.77 -31.27 -21.57
N THR A 583 7.74 -32.15 -20.57
CA THR A 583 8.38 -33.47 -20.61
C THR A 583 7.31 -34.53 -20.38
N ASN A 584 7.16 -35.47 -21.32
CA ASN A 584 6.06 -36.44 -21.30
C ASN A 584 4.72 -35.78 -20.96
N GLY A 585 4.44 -34.62 -21.58
CA GLY A 585 3.25 -33.80 -21.38
C GLY A 585 2.93 -33.38 -19.95
N PHE A 586 3.94 -33.30 -19.10
CA PHE A 586 3.91 -32.57 -17.84
C PHE A 586 4.70 -31.27 -17.98
N LEU A 587 4.25 -30.20 -17.33
CA LEU A 587 5.09 -29.04 -17.03
C LEU A 587 6.12 -29.49 -15.99
N THR A 588 7.38 -29.39 -16.35
CA THR A 588 8.53 -29.88 -15.57
C THR A 588 9.60 -28.80 -15.46
N SER A 589 10.37 -28.88 -14.37
CA SER A 589 11.56 -28.09 -14.10
C SER A 589 12.72 -29.02 -13.77
N SER A 590 13.90 -28.46 -13.46
CA SER A 590 15.01 -29.25 -12.90
C SER A 590 14.67 -29.94 -11.57
N LYS A 591 13.62 -29.51 -10.86
CA LYS A 591 13.13 -30.16 -9.62
C LYS A 591 11.97 -31.15 -9.87
N GLY A 592 11.61 -31.44 -11.13
CA GLY A 592 10.54 -32.36 -11.51
C GLY A 592 9.23 -31.69 -11.92
N VAL A 593 8.12 -32.44 -11.92
CA VAL A 593 6.77 -31.96 -12.29
C VAL A 593 6.31 -30.82 -11.39
N LEU A 594 5.68 -29.81 -11.98
CA LEU A 594 5.10 -28.68 -11.26
C LEU A 594 3.73 -29.05 -10.70
N THR A 595 3.54 -28.83 -9.39
CA THR A 595 2.28 -29.07 -8.67
C THR A 595 2.00 -27.89 -7.72
N GLY A 596 0.81 -27.89 -7.13
CA GLY A 596 0.34 -26.85 -6.22
C GLY A 596 -0.91 -26.15 -6.77
N GLU A 597 -1.67 -25.55 -5.87
CA GLU A 597 -2.91 -24.85 -6.22
C GLU A 597 -2.62 -23.58 -7.04
N ILE A 598 -3.47 -23.29 -8.02
CA ILE A 598 -3.49 -22.03 -8.77
C ILE A 598 -4.34 -21.03 -7.99
N ILE A 599 -3.83 -19.83 -7.74
CA ILE A 599 -4.59 -18.75 -7.10
C ILE A 599 -4.88 -17.62 -8.09
N ASP A 600 -6.03 -16.99 -7.98
CA ASP A 600 -6.44 -15.82 -8.77
C ASP A 600 -6.10 -14.50 -8.06
N VAL A 601 -5.96 -13.43 -8.85
CA VAL A 601 -5.88 -12.07 -8.32
C VAL A 601 -7.27 -11.45 -8.11
N PRO A 602 -7.48 -10.63 -7.04
CA PRO A 602 -8.71 -9.86 -6.88
C PRO A 602 -8.95 -8.89 -8.05
N TRP A 603 -10.12 -8.94 -8.67
CA TRP A 603 -10.43 -8.12 -9.86
C TRP A 603 -10.54 -6.61 -9.59
N TRP A 604 -10.96 -6.24 -8.38
CA TRP A 604 -11.20 -4.84 -7.99
C TRP A 604 -11.32 -4.61 -6.48
N ARG A 605 -11.65 -5.66 -5.70
CA ARG A 605 -11.92 -5.54 -4.26
C ARG A 605 -10.65 -5.18 -3.49
N GLY A 606 -10.67 -4.01 -2.84
CA GLY A 606 -9.66 -3.60 -1.87
C GLY A 606 -9.97 -2.22 -1.28
N SER A 607 -9.34 -1.89 -0.17
CA SER A 607 -9.34 -0.54 0.41
C SER A 607 -8.08 -0.34 1.26
N LEU A 608 -7.88 0.87 1.78
CA LEU A 608 -6.77 1.20 2.67
C LEU A 608 -7.12 1.04 4.17
N ARG A 609 -8.27 0.43 4.48
CA ARG A 609 -8.70 0.16 5.87
C ARG A 609 -8.03 -1.10 6.41
N GLU A 610 -7.69 -1.13 7.70
CA GLU A 610 -6.95 -2.25 8.32
C GLU A 610 -7.70 -3.58 8.19
N SER A 611 -9.03 -3.54 8.28
CA SER A 611 -9.95 -4.68 8.13
C SER A 611 -9.86 -5.37 6.76
N ASP A 612 -9.63 -4.60 5.69
CA ASP A 612 -9.51 -5.09 4.32
C ASP A 612 -8.07 -5.49 3.99
N ILE A 613 -7.09 -4.72 4.45
CA ILE A 613 -5.66 -5.02 4.26
C ILE A 613 -5.32 -6.38 4.89
N SER A 614 -5.78 -6.64 6.11
CA SER A 614 -5.51 -7.91 6.82
C SER A 614 -6.09 -9.17 6.14
N LYS A 615 -7.06 -8.99 5.23
CA LYS A 615 -7.72 -10.07 4.46
C LYS A 615 -7.28 -10.08 2.99
N SER A 616 -6.33 -9.23 2.63
CA SER A 616 -5.91 -9.06 1.24
C SER A 616 -5.14 -10.27 0.73
N ARG A 617 -5.34 -10.55 -0.56
CA ARG A 617 -4.55 -11.55 -1.31
C ARG A 617 -3.50 -10.83 -2.16
N PRO A 618 -2.40 -11.53 -2.52
CA PRO A 618 -1.39 -10.95 -3.38
C PRO A 618 -1.95 -10.46 -4.71
N HIS A 619 -1.43 -9.33 -5.20
CA HIS A 619 -1.79 -8.80 -6.52
C HIS A 619 -0.58 -8.09 -7.15
N ILE A 620 -0.04 -8.66 -8.24
CA ILE A 620 1.23 -8.22 -8.82
C ILE A 620 1.21 -6.74 -9.24
N THR A 621 0.09 -6.25 -9.77
CA THR A 621 -0.04 -4.90 -10.36
C THR A 621 -0.98 -3.97 -9.59
N ARG A 622 -1.25 -4.28 -8.30
CA ARG A 622 -1.98 -3.37 -7.42
C ARG A 622 -1.02 -2.27 -7.01
N PHE A 623 -1.47 -1.03 -7.05
CA PHE A 623 -0.65 0.11 -6.71
C PHE A 623 -1.33 0.98 -5.66
N VAL A 624 -0.61 1.19 -4.56
CA VAL A 624 -0.94 2.16 -3.51
C VAL A 624 0.26 3.09 -3.37
N PRO A 625 0.12 4.37 -3.78
CA PRO A 625 1.20 5.35 -3.72
C PRO A 625 1.91 5.38 -2.36
N GLY A 626 3.21 5.13 -2.37
CA GLY A 626 4.06 5.19 -1.17
C GLY A 626 3.91 4.03 -0.19
N HIS A 627 2.98 3.10 -0.40
CA HIS A 627 2.71 1.98 0.52
C HIS A 627 3.07 0.64 -0.13
N TYR A 628 3.84 -0.16 0.58
CA TYR A 628 4.37 -1.43 0.08
C TYR A 628 4.07 -2.59 1.04
N GLY A 629 3.84 -3.77 0.49
CA GLY A 629 3.43 -4.98 1.21
C GLY A 629 2.06 -5.49 0.76
N VAL A 630 1.68 -6.67 1.26
CA VAL A 630 0.42 -7.34 0.90
C VAL A 630 -0.79 -6.45 1.21
N GLY A 631 -1.70 -6.31 0.24
CA GLY A 631 -2.87 -5.42 0.35
C GLY A 631 -2.61 -3.97 -0.05
N TYR A 632 -1.34 -3.57 -0.19
CA TYR A 632 -0.91 -2.29 -0.75
C TYR A 632 -0.28 -2.50 -2.14
N THR A 633 0.91 -1.95 -2.40
CA THR A 633 1.76 -2.35 -3.52
C THR A 633 2.58 -3.56 -3.08
N ASP A 634 2.19 -4.77 -3.49
CA ASP A 634 2.82 -6.01 -3.04
C ASP A 634 4.35 -6.02 -3.30
N ASN A 635 5.14 -6.50 -2.33
CA ASN A 635 6.54 -6.83 -2.57
C ASN A 635 6.60 -8.16 -3.34
N LEU A 636 7.31 -8.19 -4.46
CA LEU A 636 7.29 -9.36 -5.35
C LEU A 636 8.01 -10.57 -4.75
N ASP A 637 9.10 -10.36 -4.01
CA ASP A 637 9.79 -11.42 -3.25
C ASP A 637 8.89 -12.05 -2.17
N GLU A 638 8.14 -11.21 -1.44
CA GLU A 638 7.16 -11.68 -0.44
C GLU A 638 6.01 -12.43 -1.12
N THR A 639 5.60 -11.99 -2.31
CA THR A 639 4.57 -12.67 -3.11
C THR A 639 5.02 -14.07 -3.52
N VAL A 640 6.26 -14.22 -4.01
CA VAL A 640 6.81 -15.54 -4.36
C VAL A 640 6.98 -16.40 -3.11
N SER A 641 7.46 -15.82 -2.01
CA SER A 641 7.57 -16.50 -0.71
C SER A 641 6.21 -17.04 -0.25
N PHE A 642 5.15 -16.24 -0.37
CA PHE A 642 3.78 -16.66 -0.07
C PHE A 642 3.37 -17.89 -0.90
N LEU A 643 3.70 -17.94 -2.21
CA LEU A 643 3.40 -19.10 -3.05
C LEU A 643 4.17 -20.35 -2.60
N VAL A 644 5.43 -20.20 -2.18
CA VAL A 644 6.25 -21.30 -1.67
C VAL A 644 5.69 -21.82 -0.34
N GLU A 645 5.44 -20.94 0.61
CA GLU A 645 4.98 -21.25 1.97
C GLU A 645 3.58 -21.88 1.98
N ASN A 646 2.71 -21.48 1.05
CA ASN A 646 1.33 -21.94 0.97
C ASN A 646 1.11 -23.02 -0.10
N ASN A 647 2.17 -23.65 -0.62
CA ASN A 647 2.12 -24.72 -1.62
C ASN A 647 1.28 -24.34 -2.87
N LYS A 648 1.43 -23.10 -3.34
CA LYS A 648 0.79 -22.62 -4.57
C LYS A 648 1.72 -22.83 -5.75
N GLY A 649 1.18 -23.30 -6.87
CA GLY A 649 1.93 -23.63 -8.08
C GLY A 649 2.00 -22.47 -9.08
N ALA A 650 0.96 -21.64 -9.10
CA ALA A 650 0.84 -20.54 -10.04
C ALA A 650 -0.02 -19.39 -9.48
N ILE A 651 0.16 -18.21 -10.06
CA ILE A 651 -0.78 -17.09 -9.93
C ILE A 651 -1.42 -16.80 -11.29
N ASP A 652 -2.74 -16.68 -11.30
CA ASP A 652 -3.58 -16.34 -12.45
C ASP A 652 -3.90 -14.85 -12.42
N HIS A 653 -3.29 -14.13 -13.36
CA HIS A 653 -3.27 -12.67 -13.39
C HIS A 653 -3.99 -12.12 -14.64
N ASN A 654 -4.93 -11.22 -14.39
CA ASN A 654 -5.57 -10.34 -15.38
C ASN A 654 -5.42 -8.88 -14.92
N TYR A 655 -5.56 -7.92 -15.85
CA TYR A 655 -5.66 -6.51 -15.48
C TYR A 655 -6.97 -6.22 -14.74
N GLY A 656 -6.96 -5.21 -13.86
CA GLY A 656 -8.11 -4.92 -13.00
C GLY A 656 -9.37 -4.55 -13.76
N LEU A 657 -10.53 -4.90 -13.19
CA LEU A 657 -11.85 -4.65 -13.76
C LEU A 657 -12.08 -3.17 -14.10
N TRP A 658 -11.54 -2.30 -13.25
CA TRP A 658 -11.41 -0.86 -13.43
C TRP A 658 -10.21 -0.35 -12.65
N TYR A 659 -9.76 0.85 -13.00
CA TYR A 659 -8.55 1.44 -12.43
C TYR A 659 -8.69 1.85 -10.95
N GLU A 660 -9.81 2.44 -10.53
CA GLU A 660 -9.96 3.14 -9.24
C GLU A 660 -11.25 2.79 -8.49
N GLN A 661 -11.28 3.03 -7.17
CA GLN A 661 -12.28 2.47 -6.25
C GLN A 661 -13.65 3.16 -6.22
N ARG A 662 -13.85 4.36 -6.79
CA ARG A 662 -15.20 4.94 -6.93
C ARG A 662 -16.09 4.05 -7.78
N MET A 663 -15.51 3.36 -8.77
CA MET A 663 -16.20 2.40 -9.63
C MET A 663 -16.76 1.17 -8.90
N ALA A 664 -16.41 0.96 -7.62
CA ALA A 664 -17.00 -0.10 -6.80
C ALA A 664 -18.51 0.08 -6.55
N ASP A 665 -19.05 1.29 -6.72
CA ASP A 665 -20.50 1.55 -6.73
C ASP A 665 -21.24 0.92 -7.93
N HIS A 666 -20.50 0.42 -8.92
CA HIS A 666 -21.02 -0.13 -10.18
C HIS A 666 -21.87 0.87 -10.98
N GLU A 667 -21.48 2.14 -10.93
CA GLU A 667 -22.10 3.19 -11.73
C GLU A 667 -21.54 3.28 -13.15
N ARG A 668 -22.36 3.84 -14.05
CA ARG A 668 -22.01 4.07 -15.48
C ARG A 668 -21.78 5.54 -15.78
N ILE A 669 -22.10 6.42 -14.83
CA ILE A 669 -22.05 7.87 -15.01
C ILE A 669 -20.60 8.37 -14.99
N ARG A 670 -20.36 9.48 -15.68
CA ARG A 670 -19.06 10.16 -15.65
C ARG A 670 -18.81 10.67 -14.24
N ARG A 671 -17.61 10.46 -13.71
CA ARG A 671 -17.22 11.06 -12.41
C ARG A 671 -17.21 12.57 -12.55
N ILE A 672 -17.38 13.32 -11.47
CA ILE A 672 -17.41 14.80 -11.52
C ILE A 672 -16.02 15.44 -11.52
N ASP A 673 -15.02 14.71 -11.01
CA ASP A 673 -13.65 15.19 -10.85
C ASP A 673 -12.63 14.03 -10.83
N ALA A 674 -11.35 14.39 -10.68
CA ALA A 674 -10.21 13.50 -10.59
C ALA A 674 -9.89 13.05 -9.15
N ASP A 675 -10.85 13.09 -8.21
CA ASP A 675 -10.69 12.53 -6.85
C ASP A 675 -10.75 10.99 -6.88
N VAL A 676 -9.78 10.36 -7.55
CA VAL A 676 -9.71 8.90 -7.70
C VAL A 676 -9.32 8.22 -6.39
N TRP A 677 -9.85 7.03 -6.14
CA TRP A 677 -9.65 6.33 -4.87
C TRP A 677 -8.73 5.10 -5.02
N ALA A 678 -7.70 5.03 -4.18
CA ALA A 678 -6.80 3.88 -4.08
C ALA A 678 -7.43 2.71 -3.25
N PRO A 679 -6.97 1.45 -3.40
CA PRO A 679 -5.88 0.99 -4.29
C PRO A 679 -6.23 1.10 -5.78
N PHE A 680 -5.22 1.43 -6.57
CA PHE A 680 -5.31 1.45 -8.02
C PHE A 680 -4.99 0.07 -8.59
N TYR A 681 -5.80 -0.37 -9.54
CA TYR A 681 -5.57 -1.58 -10.30
C TYR A 681 -5.07 -1.18 -11.69
N GLU A 682 -3.75 -1.10 -11.80
CA GLU A 682 -3.07 -0.55 -12.97
C GLU A 682 -3.46 -1.29 -14.25
N GLN A 683 -3.69 -0.50 -15.29
CA GLN A 683 -4.05 -0.99 -16.62
C GLN A 683 -2.77 -1.21 -17.45
N PRO A 684 -2.79 -2.10 -18.46
CA PRO A 684 -1.62 -2.39 -19.29
C PRO A 684 -1.25 -1.25 -20.25
N PHE A 685 -2.14 -0.26 -20.41
CA PHE A 685 -1.96 0.91 -21.26
C PHE A 685 -1.65 2.14 -20.43
N ASP A 686 -0.83 3.02 -20.98
CA ASP A 686 -0.42 4.24 -20.32
C ASP A 686 -1.39 5.40 -20.61
N ARG A 687 -1.42 6.37 -19.70
CA ARG A 687 -2.27 7.57 -19.77
C ARG A 687 -1.60 8.62 -20.66
N SER A 688 -2.24 8.99 -21.76
CA SER A 688 -1.63 9.83 -22.82
C SER A 688 -1.24 11.24 -22.41
N GLY A 689 -1.77 11.76 -21.29
CA GLY A 689 -1.72 13.18 -20.94
C GLY A 689 -2.70 14.05 -21.73
N GLN A 690 -3.46 13.47 -22.67
CA GLN A 690 -4.36 14.17 -23.57
C GLN A 690 -5.84 13.85 -23.27
N GLY A 691 -6.70 14.86 -23.45
CA GLY A 691 -8.13 14.73 -23.21
C GLY A 691 -8.47 14.41 -21.76
N ILE A 692 -9.75 14.10 -21.54
CA ILE A 692 -10.30 13.75 -20.22
C ILE A 692 -11.11 12.46 -20.41
N ALA A 693 -10.78 11.43 -19.64
CA ALA A 693 -11.47 10.14 -19.60
C ALA A 693 -12.68 10.18 -18.65
N TRP A 694 -13.43 9.08 -18.57
CA TRP A 694 -14.66 8.99 -17.78
C TRP A 694 -14.46 9.15 -16.27
N ASP A 695 -13.23 8.97 -15.80
CA ASP A 695 -12.78 9.15 -14.42
C ASP A 695 -12.08 10.50 -14.16
N HIS A 696 -12.10 11.41 -15.13
CA HIS A 696 -11.44 12.72 -15.15
C HIS A 696 -9.90 12.74 -15.19
N LEU A 697 -9.24 11.59 -15.29
CA LEU A 697 -7.83 11.52 -15.65
C LEU A 697 -7.65 11.69 -17.17
N SER A 698 -6.42 11.77 -17.69
CA SER A 698 -6.22 11.80 -19.14
C SER A 698 -6.66 10.50 -19.81
N LYS A 699 -6.96 10.56 -21.12
CA LYS A 699 -7.32 9.36 -21.89
C LYS A 699 -6.12 8.42 -22.02
N TYR A 700 -6.36 7.12 -22.09
CA TYR A 700 -5.33 6.14 -22.41
C TYR A 700 -4.85 6.27 -23.86
N ASP A 701 -3.63 5.78 -24.14
CA ASP A 701 -3.19 5.45 -25.48
C ASP A 701 -2.97 3.94 -25.57
N LEU A 702 -3.82 3.24 -26.31
CA LEU A 702 -3.77 1.80 -26.50
C LEU A 702 -2.55 1.33 -27.33
N THR A 703 -1.78 2.26 -27.88
CA THR A 703 -0.49 2.01 -28.54
C THR A 703 0.71 2.35 -27.67
N ARG A 704 0.48 2.92 -26.47
CA ARG A 704 1.52 3.21 -25.48
C ARG A 704 1.29 2.37 -24.22
N TYR A 705 2.29 1.60 -23.83
CA TYR A 705 2.13 0.62 -22.75
C TYR A 705 2.59 1.15 -21.40
N ASN A 706 1.89 0.76 -20.34
CA ASN A 706 2.27 1.06 -18.96
C ASN A 706 3.49 0.21 -18.57
N ALA A 707 4.68 0.73 -18.81
CA ALA A 707 5.94 0.06 -18.50
C ALA A 707 6.07 -0.39 -17.03
N TRP A 708 5.51 0.32 -16.04
CA TRP A 708 5.45 -0.15 -14.64
C TRP A 708 4.66 -1.46 -14.49
N TYR A 709 3.47 -1.54 -15.10
CA TYR A 709 2.62 -2.75 -15.10
C TYR A 709 3.39 -3.95 -15.68
N TRP A 710 3.99 -3.77 -16.86
CA TRP A 710 4.70 -4.83 -17.58
C TRP A 710 5.99 -5.27 -16.89
N ASN A 711 6.78 -4.32 -16.37
CA ASN A 711 8.00 -4.63 -15.65
C ASN A 711 7.72 -5.38 -14.35
N ARG A 712 6.63 -5.08 -13.64
CA ARG A 712 6.27 -5.83 -12.43
C ARG A 712 5.86 -7.26 -12.72
N LEU A 713 5.07 -7.51 -13.77
CA LEU A 713 4.76 -8.87 -14.18
C LEU A 713 6.01 -9.64 -14.61
N LYS A 714 6.91 -8.99 -15.37
CA LYS A 714 8.19 -9.59 -15.78
C LYS A 714 9.09 -9.92 -14.59
N THR A 715 9.25 -8.98 -13.67
CA THR A 715 10.04 -9.17 -12.43
C THR A 715 9.45 -10.31 -11.60
N PHE A 716 8.12 -10.36 -11.47
CA PHE A 716 7.46 -11.49 -10.81
C PHE A 716 7.76 -12.81 -11.53
N ALA A 717 7.65 -12.88 -12.85
CA ALA A 717 7.94 -14.09 -13.61
C ALA A 717 9.39 -14.55 -13.41
N GLU A 718 10.36 -13.63 -13.39
CA GLU A 718 11.78 -13.94 -13.13
C GLU A 718 12.00 -14.50 -11.72
N LEU A 719 11.43 -13.87 -10.69
CA LEU A 719 11.52 -14.34 -9.30
C LEU A 719 10.80 -15.69 -9.11
N ALA A 720 9.61 -15.82 -9.70
CA ALA A 720 8.79 -17.03 -9.69
C ALA A 720 9.53 -18.23 -10.32
N ALA A 721 10.28 -18.00 -11.40
CA ALA A 721 11.01 -19.05 -12.10
C ALA A 721 12.06 -19.73 -11.20
N ALA A 722 12.75 -18.97 -10.35
CA ALA A 722 13.73 -19.50 -9.40
C ALA A 722 13.11 -20.49 -8.40
N GLU A 723 11.84 -20.30 -8.10
CA GLU A 723 11.05 -21.12 -7.15
C GLU A 723 10.08 -22.09 -7.81
N ASN A 724 10.25 -22.37 -9.12
CA ASN A 724 9.36 -23.23 -9.92
C ASN A 724 7.88 -22.80 -9.86
N LYS A 725 7.62 -21.50 -9.87
CA LYS A 725 6.29 -20.93 -9.88
C LYS A 725 5.95 -20.40 -11.27
N ILE A 726 4.67 -20.51 -11.62
CA ILE A 726 4.13 -20.09 -12.91
C ILE A 726 3.39 -18.77 -12.78
N LEU A 727 3.58 -17.89 -13.77
CA LEU A 727 2.66 -16.78 -14.04
C LEU A 727 1.70 -17.23 -15.15
N ILE A 728 0.40 -17.28 -14.87
CA ILE A 728 -0.62 -17.34 -15.91
C ILE A 728 -0.99 -15.90 -16.25
N ASN A 729 -0.70 -15.49 -17.48
CA ASN A 729 -0.95 -14.15 -17.99
C ASN A 729 -2.19 -14.18 -18.89
N GLU A 730 -3.31 -13.68 -18.37
CA GLU A 730 -4.55 -13.51 -19.12
C GLU A 730 -4.45 -12.22 -19.93
N ASN A 731 -4.35 -12.35 -21.26
CA ASN A 731 -4.15 -11.20 -22.13
C ASN A 731 -5.35 -10.23 -22.04
N TYR A 732 -6.56 -10.76 -22.04
CA TYR A 732 -7.79 -9.98 -21.94
C TYR A 732 -8.58 -10.30 -20.66
N PHE A 733 -9.59 -9.48 -20.38
CA PHE A 733 -10.56 -9.75 -19.32
C PHE A 733 -11.99 -9.63 -19.84
N GLN A 734 -12.57 -10.76 -20.27
CA GLN A 734 -13.85 -10.78 -20.98
C GLN A 734 -15.02 -10.29 -20.12
N HIS A 735 -14.90 -10.38 -18.80
CA HIS A 735 -15.92 -9.90 -17.87
C HIS A 735 -16.30 -8.42 -18.09
N ASN A 736 -15.37 -7.62 -18.63
CA ASN A 736 -15.61 -6.20 -18.97
C ASN A 736 -16.68 -5.98 -20.04
N ILE A 737 -16.94 -6.96 -20.92
CA ILE A 737 -17.69 -6.74 -22.16
C ILE A 737 -19.00 -7.55 -22.28
N ILE A 738 -19.37 -8.36 -21.28
CA ILE A 738 -20.52 -9.29 -21.38
C ILE A 738 -21.59 -9.16 -20.29
N GLU A 739 -21.40 -8.28 -19.30
CA GLU A 739 -22.17 -8.38 -18.06
C GLU A 739 -22.79 -7.08 -17.55
N ALA A 740 -22.01 -6.09 -17.15
CA ALA A 740 -22.52 -4.87 -16.52
C ALA A 740 -21.87 -3.65 -17.15
N GLY A 741 -22.67 -2.62 -17.42
CA GLY A 741 -22.19 -1.41 -18.09
C GLY A 741 -21.08 -0.71 -17.31
N ALA A 742 -21.07 -0.80 -15.98
CA ALA A 742 -20.03 -0.23 -15.13
C ALA A 742 -18.64 -0.81 -15.42
N HIS A 743 -18.56 -2.10 -15.80
CA HIS A 743 -17.29 -2.75 -16.14
C HIS A 743 -16.70 -2.20 -17.44
N TRP A 744 -17.54 -1.60 -18.30
CA TRP A 744 -17.14 -1.00 -19.57
C TRP A 744 -16.96 0.53 -19.48
N ALA A 745 -17.71 1.19 -18.60
CA ALA A 745 -17.79 2.65 -18.53
C ALA A 745 -16.42 3.33 -18.43
N SER A 746 -15.53 2.79 -17.61
CA SER A 746 -14.15 3.28 -17.42
C SER A 746 -13.08 2.41 -18.09
N SER A 747 -13.47 1.44 -18.93
CA SER A 747 -12.52 0.56 -19.62
C SER A 747 -11.61 1.37 -20.55
N ALA A 748 -10.30 1.06 -20.55
CA ALA A 748 -9.33 1.68 -21.45
C ALA A 748 -9.70 1.48 -22.92
N TRP A 749 -10.37 0.37 -23.27
CA TRP A 749 -10.77 0.04 -24.63
C TRP A 749 -11.95 0.86 -25.16
N ARG A 750 -12.71 1.54 -24.28
CA ARG A 750 -13.87 2.35 -24.68
C ARG A 750 -13.41 3.60 -25.44
N PRO A 751 -14.01 3.95 -26.60
CA PRO A 751 -13.63 5.13 -27.40
C PRO A 751 -13.52 6.44 -26.59
N GLU A 752 -14.39 6.65 -25.60
CA GLU A 752 -14.35 7.87 -24.80
C GLU A 752 -13.15 7.93 -23.82
N ASN A 753 -12.53 6.78 -23.50
CA ASN A 753 -11.43 6.68 -22.54
C ASN A 753 -10.05 6.55 -23.17
N ASN A 754 -9.94 6.47 -24.50
CA ASN A 754 -8.64 6.43 -25.19
C ASN A 754 -8.59 7.41 -26.38
N ILE A 755 -7.37 7.69 -26.85
CA ILE A 755 -7.14 8.57 -28.01
C ILE A 755 -7.12 7.82 -29.35
N ASN A 756 -7.28 6.50 -29.33
CA ASN A 756 -7.19 5.66 -30.52
C ASN A 756 -8.57 5.48 -31.16
N THR A 757 -8.58 5.24 -32.48
CA THR A 757 -9.83 4.87 -33.17
C THR A 757 -10.03 3.36 -33.02
N THR A 758 -10.91 2.94 -32.10
CA THR A 758 -11.22 1.51 -31.91
C THR A 758 -12.32 1.02 -32.87
N GLY A 759 -13.24 1.91 -33.27
CA GLY A 759 -14.43 1.54 -34.05
C GLY A 759 -15.50 0.79 -33.23
N LEU A 760 -15.39 0.80 -31.91
CA LEU A 760 -16.42 0.31 -31.00
C LEU A 760 -17.56 1.34 -30.89
N PRO A 761 -18.80 0.91 -30.60
CA PRO A 761 -19.95 1.81 -30.52
C PRO A 761 -19.83 2.80 -29.36
N GLU A 762 -20.14 4.07 -29.63
CA GLU A 762 -20.22 5.16 -28.66
C GLU A 762 -21.40 6.09 -29.05
N PRO A 763 -22.29 6.51 -28.12
CA PRO A 763 -22.34 6.12 -26.71
C PRO A 763 -22.50 4.60 -26.53
N PRO A 764 -22.06 4.01 -25.40
CA PRO A 764 -22.05 2.56 -25.27
C PRO A 764 -23.48 2.03 -25.29
N PRO A 765 -23.75 0.92 -25.99
CA PRO A 765 -25.09 0.39 -26.16
C PRO A 765 -25.54 -0.37 -24.89
N TYR A 766 -25.75 0.36 -23.79
CA TYR A 766 -26.19 -0.25 -22.53
C TYR A 766 -27.61 -0.82 -22.66
N ALA A 767 -27.74 -2.14 -22.60
CA ALA A 767 -29.02 -2.81 -22.64
C ALA A 767 -29.82 -2.50 -21.37
N GLY A 768 -30.97 -1.84 -21.57
CA GLY A 768 -31.83 -1.34 -20.49
C GLY A 768 -31.10 -0.35 -19.56
N ASP A 769 -30.12 0.38 -20.08
CA ASP A 769 -29.24 1.29 -19.32
C ASP A 769 -28.61 0.62 -18.08
N LYS A 770 -28.23 -0.65 -18.17
CA LYS A 770 -27.58 -1.38 -17.04
C LYS A 770 -26.55 -2.39 -17.50
N ARG A 771 -26.89 -3.18 -18.50
CA ARG A 771 -26.09 -4.32 -18.97
C ARG A 771 -25.29 -3.92 -20.19
N ILE A 772 -24.20 -4.64 -20.47
CA ILE A 772 -23.39 -4.44 -21.68
C ILE A 772 -23.12 -5.79 -22.33
N PHE A 773 -23.25 -5.83 -23.66
CA PHE A 773 -23.00 -7.01 -24.49
C PHE A 773 -22.20 -6.56 -25.72
N LEU A 774 -20.90 -6.40 -25.55
CA LEU A 774 -19.96 -5.89 -26.56
C LEU A 774 -19.04 -6.96 -27.13
N ALA A 775 -19.12 -8.21 -26.68
CA ALA A 775 -18.21 -9.26 -27.11
C ALA A 775 -18.16 -9.45 -28.64
N GLU A 776 -19.29 -9.35 -29.36
CA GLU A 776 -19.28 -9.44 -30.82
C GLU A 776 -18.51 -8.30 -31.49
N GLN A 777 -18.71 -7.06 -31.04
CA GLN A 777 -18.04 -5.89 -31.60
C GLN A 777 -16.56 -5.83 -31.20
N PHE A 778 -16.25 -6.23 -29.96
CA PHE A 778 -14.90 -6.28 -29.44
C PHE A 778 -14.07 -7.35 -30.14
N TYR A 779 -14.64 -8.54 -30.35
CA TYR A 779 -13.94 -9.65 -30.99
C TYR A 779 -14.09 -9.69 -32.52
N ASP A 780 -14.68 -8.67 -33.15
CA ASP A 780 -14.80 -8.60 -34.61
C ASP A 780 -13.48 -8.20 -35.27
N VAL A 781 -12.67 -9.21 -35.59
CA VAL A 781 -11.38 -9.03 -36.28
C VAL A 781 -11.53 -8.60 -37.75
N LYS A 782 -12.75 -8.48 -38.30
CA LYS A 782 -12.96 -7.85 -39.62
C LYS A 782 -12.88 -6.33 -39.53
N ASN A 783 -13.15 -5.76 -38.36
CA ASN A 783 -12.95 -4.35 -38.10
C ASN A 783 -11.45 -4.05 -38.03
N THR A 784 -10.92 -3.43 -39.09
CA THR A 784 -9.49 -3.16 -39.24
C THR A 784 -8.90 -2.24 -38.16
N ASN A 785 -9.73 -1.41 -37.52
CA ASN A 785 -9.30 -0.51 -36.45
C ASN A 785 -8.94 -1.30 -35.19
N ILE A 786 -9.90 -2.05 -34.64
CA ILE A 786 -9.66 -2.84 -33.42
C ILE A 786 -8.73 -4.03 -33.67
N ARG A 787 -8.75 -4.62 -34.88
CA ARG A 787 -7.84 -5.71 -35.26
C ARG A 787 -6.36 -5.31 -35.10
N LYS A 788 -5.99 -4.08 -35.49
CA LYS A 788 -4.61 -3.58 -35.34
C LYS A 788 -4.23 -3.47 -33.86
N LEU A 789 -5.12 -2.94 -33.03
CA LEU A 789 -4.90 -2.81 -31.59
C LEU A 789 -4.79 -4.17 -30.91
N HIS A 790 -5.65 -5.13 -31.26
CA HIS A 790 -5.54 -6.50 -30.79
C HIS A 790 -4.23 -7.16 -31.20
N THR A 791 -3.79 -6.96 -32.46
CA THR A 791 -2.52 -7.51 -32.94
C THR A 791 -1.36 -6.99 -32.10
N ALA A 792 -1.24 -5.66 -31.98
CA ALA A 792 -0.18 -5.03 -31.20
C ALA A 792 -0.21 -5.45 -29.73
N PHE A 793 -1.39 -5.58 -29.12
CA PHE A 793 -1.52 -5.98 -27.73
C PHE A 793 -1.16 -7.45 -27.50
N VAL A 794 -1.51 -8.36 -28.42
CA VAL A 794 -1.06 -9.76 -28.34
C VAL A 794 0.46 -9.85 -28.50
N GLU A 795 1.02 -9.14 -29.47
CA GLU A 795 2.46 -9.06 -29.67
C GLU A 795 3.16 -8.48 -28.43
N LYS A 796 2.59 -7.48 -27.77
CA LYS A 796 3.13 -6.93 -26.52
C LYS A 796 3.20 -7.96 -25.39
N ASN A 797 2.16 -8.77 -25.23
CA ASN A 797 2.16 -9.85 -24.24
C ASN A 797 3.28 -10.86 -24.52
N LEU A 798 3.48 -11.23 -25.79
CA LEU A 798 4.57 -12.12 -26.20
C LEU A 798 5.95 -11.47 -25.98
N GLU A 799 6.13 -10.23 -26.44
CA GLU A 799 7.38 -9.47 -26.33
C GLU A 799 7.87 -9.37 -24.88
N ASN A 800 6.96 -9.05 -23.95
CA ASN A 800 7.32 -8.81 -22.55
C ASN A 800 7.91 -10.07 -21.86
N PHE A 801 7.43 -11.25 -22.25
CA PHE A 801 7.77 -12.53 -21.61
C PHE A 801 8.53 -13.49 -22.53
N LYS A 802 9.14 -12.97 -23.60
CA LYS A 802 9.83 -13.79 -24.60
C LYS A 802 10.93 -14.70 -24.03
N ASP A 803 11.54 -14.32 -22.91
CA ASP A 803 12.63 -15.04 -22.23
C ASP A 803 12.14 -15.76 -20.95
N ASN A 804 10.82 -15.89 -20.74
CA ASN A 804 10.22 -16.43 -19.52
C ASN A 804 9.45 -17.74 -19.81
N ALA A 805 10.15 -18.87 -19.83
CA ALA A 805 9.55 -20.20 -20.01
C ALA A 805 8.48 -20.59 -18.96
N ASN A 806 8.44 -19.87 -17.83
CA ASN A 806 7.47 -20.08 -16.75
C ASN A 806 6.20 -19.23 -16.85
N VAL A 807 5.97 -18.58 -18.00
CA VAL A 807 4.74 -17.83 -18.28
C VAL A 807 3.82 -18.66 -19.17
N LEU A 808 2.56 -18.78 -18.78
CA LEU A 808 1.49 -19.35 -19.60
C LEU A 808 0.61 -18.21 -20.13
N GLN A 809 0.63 -18.00 -21.45
CA GLN A 809 -0.22 -17.03 -22.13
C GLN A 809 -1.61 -17.63 -22.34
N MET A 810 -2.63 -16.99 -21.78
CA MET A 810 -4.03 -17.33 -22.01
C MET A 810 -4.74 -16.19 -22.72
N THR A 811 -5.78 -16.51 -23.48
CA THR A 811 -6.52 -15.50 -24.25
C THR A 811 -7.21 -14.52 -23.31
N SER A 812 -8.01 -14.98 -22.36
CA SER A 812 -8.78 -14.07 -21.52
C SER A 812 -9.30 -14.75 -20.26
N ALA A 813 -9.27 -14.01 -19.15
CA ALA A 813 -10.03 -14.39 -17.97
C ALA A 813 -11.52 -14.41 -18.33
N GLU A 814 -12.15 -15.55 -18.04
CA GLU A 814 -13.54 -15.88 -18.43
C GLU A 814 -13.80 -15.95 -19.96
N TYR A 815 -12.86 -16.47 -20.76
CA TYR A 815 -13.06 -16.61 -22.22
C TYR A 815 -14.17 -17.60 -22.60
N THR A 816 -15.36 -17.07 -22.85
CA THR A 816 -16.48 -17.73 -23.56
C THR A 816 -16.73 -17.10 -24.94
N GLY A 817 -15.72 -16.42 -25.49
CA GLY A 817 -15.76 -15.71 -26.76
C GLY A 817 -15.83 -16.64 -27.99
N PRO A 818 -15.92 -16.06 -29.19
CA PRO A 818 -16.12 -16.84 -30.42
C PRO A 818 -14.85 -17.58 -30.86
N LEU A 819 -15.04 -18.68 -31.60
CA LEU A 819 -13.94 -19.43 -32.23
C LEU A 819 -13.09 -18.55 -33.15
N SER A 820 -13.71 -17.63 -33.89
CA SER A 820 -13.02 -16.75 -34.85
C SER A 820 -11.94 -15.89 -34.20
N PHE A 821 -12.17 -15.40 -32.98
CA PHE A 821 -11.19 -14.59 -32.27
C PHE A 821 -10.08 -15.45 -31.66
N MET A 822 -10.40 -16.66 -31.17
CA MET A 822 -9.38 -17.61 -30.72
C MET A 822 -8.45 -18.01 -31.88
N GLN A 823 -9.01 -18.25 -33.07
CA GLN A 823 -8.23 -18.49 -34.28
C GLN A 823 -7.32 -17.31 -34.60
N PHE A 824 -7.85 -16.09 -34.60
CA PHE A 824 -7.06 -14.88 -34.80
C PHE A 824 -5.93 -14.73 -33.78
N TRP A 825 -6.21 -14.95 -32.49
CA TRP A 825 -5.21 -14.85 -31.43
C TRP A 825 -4.06 -15.83 -31.65
N ILE A 826 -4.37 -17.11 -31.91
CA ILE A 826 -3.36 -18.13 -32.23
C ILE A 826 -2.59 -17.77 -33.51
N ASP A 827 -3.27 -17.27 -34.55
CA ASP A 827 -2.64 -16.91 -35.81
C ASP A 827 -1.66 -15.72 -35.63
N VAL A 828 -1.99 -14.74 -34.77
CA VAL A 828 -1.07 -13.64 -34.42
C VAL A 828 0.15 -14.19 -33.68
N VAL A 829 -0.05 -15.05 -32.68
CA VAL A 829 1.05 -15.70 -31.94
C VAL A 829 1.97 -16.46 -32.89
N ALA A 830 1.41 -17.35 -33.70
CA ALA A 830 2.16 -18.17 -34.66
C ALA A 830 2.91 -17.33 -35.70
N ASN A 831 2.39 -16.16 -36.07
CA ASN A 831 3.05 -15.24 -36.98
C ASN A 831 4.18 -14.47 -36.30
N TYR A 832 3.99 -14.02 -35.06
CA TYR A 832 5.00 -13.32 -34.29
C TYR A 832 6.24 -14.19 -34.04
N GLU A 833 6.02 -15.45 -33.65
CA GLU A 833 7.08 -16.43 -33.35
C GLU A 833 7.99 -16.78 -34.54
N LYS A 834 7.55 -16.55 -35.79
CA LYS A 834 8.37 -16.77 -36.99
C LYS A 834 9.61 -15.89 -37.02
N SER A 835 9.57 -14.73 -36.38
CA SER A 835 10.65 -13.74 -36.37
C SER A 835 11.10 -13.31 -34.98
N HIS A 836 10.36 -13.69 -33.93
CA HIS A 836 10.65 -13.37 -32.54
C HIS A 836 10.56 -14.65 -31.70
N PRO A 837 11.70 -15.32 -31.44
CA PRO A 837 11.72 -16.47 -30.55
C PRO A 837 11.06 -16.13 -29.20
N ASN A 838 10.20 -17.02 -28.73
CA ASN A 838 9.45 -16.84 -27.49
C ASN A 838 9.49 -18.15 -26.68
N GLU A 839 9.86 -18.06 -25.41
CA GLU A 839 9.89 -19.21 -24.50
C GLU A 839 8.59 -19.39 -23.72
N SER A 840 7.77 -18.34 -23.58
CA SER A 840 6.47 -18.43 -22.89
C SER A 840 5.57 -19.45 -23.61
N LYS A 841 4.73 -20.13 -22.84
CA LYS A 841 3.90 -21.23 -23.35
C LYS A 841 2.52 -20.73 -23.69
N ILE A 842 1.96 -21.25 -24.77
CA ILE A 842 0.63 -20.88 -25.23
C ILE A 842 -0.40 -21.85 -24.65
N ALA A 843 -1.26 -21.35 -23.77
CA ALA A 843 -2.28 -22.14 -23.07
C ALA A 843 -3.68 -21.90 -23.63
N LEU A 844 -4.29 -22.95 -24.17
CA LEU A 844 -5.65 -22.93 -24.70
C LEU A 844 -6.67 -23.17 -23.56
N SER A 845 -7.28 -22.09 -23.09
CA SER A 845 -8.39 -22.12 -22.12
C SER A 845 -9.65 -21.52 -22.76
N ALA A 846 -10.65 -22.36 -23.05
CA ALA A 846 -11.88 -21.96 -23.71
C ALA A 846 -13.02 -22.96 -23.44
N THR A 847 -14.23 -22.64 -23.92
CA THR A 847 -15.32 -23.61 -23.98
C THR A 847 -14.95 -24.82 -24.84
N LYS A 848 -15.53 -25.99 -24.56
CA LYS A 848 -15.09 -27.26 -25.19
C LYS A 848 -15.18 -27.23 -26.71
N ASP A 849 -16.24 -26.64 -27.26
CA ASP A 849 -16.45 -26.50 -28.70
C ASP A 849 -15.34 -25.69 -29.39
N VAL A 850 -14.93 -24.58 -28.78
CA VAL A 850 -13.82 -23.74 -29.27
C VAL A 850 -12.48 -24.46 -29.09
N GLN A 851 -12.24 -25.06 -27.93
CA GLN A 851 -11.03 -25.81 -27.62
C GLN A 851 -10.82 -26.97 -28.61
N ASP A 852 -11.86 -27.78 -28.84
CA ASP A 852 -11.78 -28.93 -29.74
C ASP A 852 -11.63 -28.49 -31.20
N ALA A 853 -12.29 -27.40 -31.62
CA ALA A 853 -12.12 -26.86 -32.96
C ALA A 853 -10.68 -26.42 -33.24
N ILE A 854 -10.02 -25.76 -32.29
CA ILE A 854 -8.59 -25.38 -32.41
C ILE A 854 -7.69 -26.62 -32.44
N LEU A 855 -7.91 -27.57 -31.55
CA LEU A 855 -7.03 -28.75 -31.45
C LEU A 855 -7.20 -29.72 -32.63
N ASN A 856 -8.35 -29.71 -33.31
CA ASN A 856 -8.58 -30.47 -34.53
C ASN A 856 -8.01 -29.77 -35.80
N ASP A 857 -7.61 -28.50 -35.72
CA ASP A 857 -6.88 -27.78 -36.77
C ASP A 857 -5.38 -27.99 -36.58
N GLU A 858 -4.77 -28.83 -37.43
CA GLU A 858 -3.35 -29.22 -37.28
C GLU A 858 -2.39 -28.03 -37.32
N ALA A 859 -2.72 -26.96 -38.05
CA ALA A 859 -1.84 -25.79 -38.16
C ALA A 859 -1.85 -25.00 -36.84
N ARG A 860 -3.03 -24.74 -36.29
CA ARG A 860 -3.19 -23.97 -35.03
C ARG A 860 -2.83 -24.78 -33.80
N ALA A 861 -3.11 -26.09 -33.82
CA ALA A 861 -2.73 -26.99 -32.74
C ALA A 861 -1.22 -27.06 -32.52
N LYS A 862 -0.38 -26.72 -33.51
CA LYS A 862 1.09 -26.66 -33.35
C LYS A 862 1.55 -25.53 -32.45
N THR A 863 0.82 -24.42 -32.41
CA THR A 863 1.11 -23.26 -31.56
C THR A 863 0.68 -23.47 -30.11
N VAL A 864 -0.22 -24.41 -29.83
CA VAL A 864 -0.71 -24.67 -28.47
C VAL A 864 0.27 -25.58 -27.71
N ASP A 865 0.79 -25.13 -26.57
CA ASP A 865 1.66 -25.94 -25.70
C ASP A 865 0.86 -26.65 -24.61
N VAL A 866 -0.13 -25.94 -24.05
CA VAL A 866 -0.88 -26.35 -22.87
C VAL A 866 -2.39 -26.33 -23.16
N ILE A 867 -3.11 -27.35 -22.72
CA ILE A 867 -4.56 -27.47 -22.82
C ILE A 867 -5.16 -27.30 -21.42
N ASP A 868 -6.04 -26.32 -21.23
CA ASP A 868 -6.67 -26.07 -19.93
C ASP A 868 -8.15 -26.47 -19.93
N ILE A 869 -8.51 -27.40 -19.05
CA ILE A 869 -9.90 -27.79 -18.81
C ILE A 869 -10.45 -26.90 -17.69
N ARG A 870 -11.10 -25.80 -18.08
CA ARG A 870 -11.62 -24.77 -17.15
C ARG A 870 -13.11 -24.53 -17.27
N TYR A 871 -13.62 -24.39 -18.49
CA TYR A 871 -15.01 -23.98 -18.75
C TYR A 871 -15.97 -25.14 -19.01
N TRP A 872 -15.49 -26.38 -18.97
CA TRP A 872 -16.28 -27.57 -19.21
C TRP A 872 -15.79 -28.73 -18.34
N TYR A 873 -16.66 -29.69 -18.04
CA TYR A 873 -16.31 -30.90 -17.31
C TYR A 873 -17.38 -31.99 -17.47
N TYR A 874 -17.02 -33.24 -17.15
CA TYR A 874 -17.98 -34.33 -17.01
C TYR A 874 -18.64 -34.29 -15.63
N LYS A 875 -19.96 -34.39 -15.61
CA LYS A 875 -20.78 -34.46 -14.39
C LYS A 875 -20.78 -35.87 -13.80
N GLU A 876 -21.29 -36.01 -12.59
CA GLU A 876 -21.36 -37.26 -11.84
C GLU A 876 -22.11 -38.39 -12.57
N ASP A 877 -23.08 -38.04 -13.42
CA ASP A 877 -23.85 -38.97 -14.25
C ASP A 877 -23.15 -39.32 -15.58
N GLY A 878 -21.92 -38.84 -15.79
CA GLY A 878 -21.11 -39.04 -16.99
C GLY A 878 -21.49 -38.14 -18.17
N THR A 879 -22.54 -37.32 -18.05
CA THR A 879 -22.93 -36.35 -19.08
C THR A 879 -22.10 -35.07 -18.98
N LEU A 880 -22.03 -34.32 -20.06
CA LEU A 880 -21.12 -33.19 -20.19
C LEU A 880 -21.77 -31.87 -19.74
N TYR A 881 -21.06 -31.07 -18.94
CA TYR A 881 -21.27 -29.64 -18.81
C TYR A 881 -20.32 -28.94 -19.80
N ALA A 882 -20.86 -28.43 -20.91
CA ALA A 882 -20.09 -27.73 -21.94
C ALA A 882 -20.88 -26.51 -22.45
N PRO A 883 -20.68 -25.34 -21.83
CA PRO A 883 -21.07 -24.06 -22.40
C PRO A 883 -20.57 -23.90 -23.84
N LEU A 884 -21.33 -23.19 -24.67
CA LEU A 884 -20.94 -22.87 -26.05
C LEU A 884 -20.13 -21.57 -26.10
N GLY A 885 -19.13 -21.51 -26.96
CA GLY A 885 -18.38 -20.29 -27.24
C GLY A 885 -19.15 -19.35 -28.16
N GLY A 886 -18.89 -18.05 -28.07
CA GLY A 886 -19.41 -17.04 -29.00
C GLY A 886 -20.91 -16.72 -28.84
N VAL A 887 -21.56 -17.17 -27.76
CA VAL A 887 -22.96 -16.83 -27.46
C VAL A 887 -23.10 -15.68 -26.45
N ASN A 888 -22.00 -14.98 -26.16
CA ASN A 888 -21.95 -13.74 -25.38
C ASN A 888 -22.51 -13.85 -23.94
N LEU A 889 -22.24 -14.98 -23.26
CA LEU A 889 -22.64 -15.20 -21.86
C LEU A 889 -21.42 -15.42 -20.96
N ALA A 890 -21.44 -14.80 -19.78
CA ALA A 890 -20.45 -15.06 -18.74
C ALA A 890 -20.56 -16.51 -18.20
N PRO A 891 -19.47 -17.11 -17.68
CA PRO A 891 -19.51 -18.46 -17.11
C PRO A 891 -20.65 -18.65 -16.09
N ARG A 892 -20.86 -17.66 -15.22
CA ARG A 892 -21.95 -17.68 -14.23
C ARG A 892 -23.36 -17.60 -14.85
N GLN A 893 -23.51 -17.00 -16.03
CA GLN A 893 -24.78 -16.96 -16.75
C GLN A 893 -25.06 -18.30 -17.42
N HIS A 894 -24.04 -18.94 -18.02
CA HIS A 894 -24.15 -20.31 -18.50
C HIS A 894 -24.54 -21.29 -17.39
N ALA A 895 -23.90 -21.19 -16.21
CA ALA A 895 -24.21 -22.01 -15.04
C ALA A 895 -25.66 -21.88 -14.54
N ARG A 896 -26.37 -20.79 -14.88
CA ARG A 896 -27.81 -20.63 -14.56
C ARG A 896 -28.73 -21.27 -15.58
N GLN A 897 -28.26 -21.48 -16.82
CA GLN A 897 -29.07 -22.07 -17.90
C GLN A 897 -28.84 -23.56 -18.08
N LEU A 898 -27.63 -24.03 -17.76
CA LEU A 898 -27.25 -25.43 -17.88
C LEU A 898 -27.28 -26.11 -16.51
N LYS A 899 -27.67 -27.37 -16.47
CA LYS A 899 -27.55 -28.18 -15.24
C LYS A 899 -26.06 -28.41 -14.96
N VAL A 900 -25.53 -27.69 -13.97
CA VAL A 900 -24.10 -27.72 -13.60
C VAL A 900 -23.63 -29.11 -13.11
N GLY A 901 -24.47 -29.87 -12.39
CA GLY A 901 -24.05 -31.15 -11.79
C GLY A 901 -22.89 -30.99 -10.79
N LYS A 902 -22.25 -32.11 -10.46
CA LYS A 902 -21.07 -32.20 -9.58
C LYS A 902 -19.90 -32.84 -10.32
N GLU A 903 -18.71 -32.32 -10.07
CA GLU A 903 -17.45 -32.97 -10.42
C GLU A 903 -17.15 -34.11 -9.44
N THR A 904 -16.50 -35.18 -9.91
CA THR A 904 -16.06 -36.32 -9.10
C THR A 904 -14.66 -36.77 -9.54
N ASP A 905 -13.89 -37.41 -8.65
CA ASP A 905 -12.55 -37.92 -8.96
C ASP A 905 -12.52 -38.69 -10.31
N ASP A 906 -13.47 -39.61 -10.50
CA ASP A 906 -13.60 -40.44 -11.70
C ASP A 906 -13.75 -39.58 -12.97
N GLN A 907 -14.60 -38.55 -12.92
CA GLN A 907 -14.90 -37.74 -14.09
C GLN A 907 -13.80 -36.70 -14.37
N VAL A 908 -13.08 -36.24 -13.34
CA VAL A 908 -11.87 -35.42 -13.49
C VAL A 908 -10.76 -36.24 -14.15
N TYR A 909 -10.47 -37.44 -13.64
CA TYR A 909 -9.49 -38.35 -14.22
C TYR A 909 -9.83 -38.64 -15.69
N ARG A 910 -11.10 -38.92 -15.99
CA ARG A 910 -11.59 -39.13 -17.37
C ARG A 910 -11.30 -37.93 -18.27
N ALA A 911 -11.68 -36.72 -17.84
CA ALA A 911 -11.53 -35.50 -18.63
C ALA A 911 -10.06 -35.22 -18.96
N VAL A 912 -9.18 -35.30 -17.95
CA VAL A 912 -7.75 -35.04 -18.14
C VAL A 912 -7.12 -36.12 -19.03
N ARG A 913 -7.40 -37.40 -18.75
CA ARG A 913 -6.83 -38.52 -19.49
C ARG A 913 -7.20 -38.48 -20.98
N GLU A 914 -8.44 -38.11 -21.31
CA GLU A 914 -8.91 -37.98 -22.70
C GLU A 914 -7.98 -37.06 -23.53
N TYR A 915 -7.65 -35.88 -23.01
CA TYR A 915 -6.75 -34.95 -23.70
C TYR A 915 -5.30 -35.38 -23.62
N ARG A 916 -4.88 -35.97 -22.49
CA ARG A 916 -3.52 -36.48 -22.32
C ARG A 916 -3.18 -37.59 -23.32
N GLU A 917 -4.11 -38.50 -23.59
CA GLU A 917 -3.96 -39.58 -24.56
C GLU A 917 -4.01 -39.06 -26.00
N LYS A 918 -4.90 -38.12 -26.30
CA LYS A 918 -5.04 -37.54 -27.65
C LYS A 918 -3.86 -36.63 -28.02
N TYR A 919 -3.28 -35.93 -27.05
CA TYR A 919 -2.19 -34.97 -27.25
C TYR A 919 -1.00 -35.22 -26.31
N PRO A 920 -0.25 -36.33 -26.50
CA PRO A 920 0.77 -36.79 -25.55
C PRO A 920 1.96 -35.82 -25.37
N ASN A 921 2.18 -34.91 -26.32
CA ASN A 921 3.27 -33.92 -26.28
C ASN A 921 2.84 -32.56 -25.72
N LYS A 922 1.57 -32.39 -25.32
CA LYS A 922 1.05 -31.15 -24.73
C LYS A 922 0.82 -31.36 -23.23
N ALA A 923 1.00 -30.30 -22.45
CA ALA A 923 0.61 -30.33 -21.05
C ALA A 923 -0.91 -30.16 -20.92
N VAL A 924 -1.50 -30.78 -19.90
CA VAL A 924 -2.93 -30.62 -19.57
C VAL A 924 -3.05 -30.00 -18.19
N LEU A 925 -3.92 -29.00 -18.05
CA LEU A 925 -4.32 -28.39 -16.78
C LEU A 925 -5.79 -28.72 -16.52
N TYR A 926 -6.16 -28.74 -15.24
CA TYR A 926 -7.53 -28.83 -14.78
C TYR A 926 -7.77 -27.67 -13.81
N SER A 927 -8.42 -26.61 -14.29
CA SER A 927 -8.50 -25.31 -13.59
C SER A 927 -9.94 -24.84 -13.38
N THR A 928 -10.89 -25.78 -13.29
CA THR A 928 -12.28 -25.46 -12.91
C THR A 928 -12.33 -24.83 -11.51
N MET A 929 -13.45 -24.19 -11.15
CA MET A 929 -13.66 -23.70 -9.77
C MET A 929 -13.58 -24.83 -8.71
N GLY A 930 -13.84 -26.07 -9.10
CA GLY A 930 -13.74 -27.24 -8.23
C GLY A 930 -12.35 -27.87 -8.15
N ALA A 931 -11.42 -27.48 -9.03
CA ALA A 931 -10.11 -28.10 -9.20
C ALA A 931 -9.29 -28.30 -7.90
N PRO A 932 -9.30 -27.37 -6.91
CA PRO A 932 -8.55 -27.56 -5.67
C PRO A 932 -8.90 -28.85 -4.90
N ARG A 933 -10.10 -29.42 -5.13
CA ARG A 933 -10.55 -30.65 -4.46
C ARG A 933 -10.08 -31.93 -5.15
N PHE A 934 -9.61 -31.85 -6.40
CA PHE A 934 -9.41 -33.00 -7.28
C PHE A 934 -7.95 -33.19 -7.71
N GLY A 935 -6.99 -32.66 -6.94
CA GLY A 935 -5.56 -32.68 -7.28
C GLY A 935 -5.01 -34.07 -7.64
N TRP A 936 -5.32 -35.10 -6.84
CA TRP A 936 -4.87 -36.47 -7.13
C TRP A 936 -5.52 -37.07 -8.37
N ALA A 937 -6.83 -36.89 -8.56
CA ALA A 937 -7.52 -37.39 -9.75
C ALA A 937 -6.98 -36.74 -11.04
N ALA A 938 -6.76 -35.42 -11.01
CA ALA A 938 -6.15 -34.70 -12.11
C ALA A 938 -4.70 -35.18 -12.37
N LEU A 939 -3.89 -35.35 -11.33
CA LEU A 939 -2.50 -35.82 -11.48
C LEU A 939 -2.43 -37.21 -12.09
N MET A 940 -3.26 -38.15 -11.59
CA MET A 940 -3.32 -39.51 -12.09
C MET A 940 -3.83 -39.57 -13.55
N GLY A 941 -4.67 -38.61 -13.97
CA GLY A 941 -5.06 -38.42 -15.36
C GLY A 941 -3.95 -37.84 -16.24
N GLY A 942 -2.87 -37.32 -15.65
CA GLY A 942 -1.71 -36.74 -16.32
C GLY A 942 -1.68 -35.21 -16.34
N ALA A 943 -2.43 -34.51 -15.49
CA ALA A 943 -2.41 -33.05 -15.43
C ALA A 943 -1.18 -32.50 -14.69
N SER A 944 -0.78 -31.28 -15.06
CA SER A 944 0.20 -30.46 -14.34
C SER A 944 -0.49 -29.41 -13.46
N LEU A 945 0.27 -28.76 -12.57
CA LEU A 945 -0.24 -27.74 -11.63
C LEU A 945 -1.43 -28.23 -10.80
N THR A 946 -1.37 -29.50 -10.39
CA THR A 946 -2.44 -30.14 -9.64
C THR A 946 -2.34 -29.76 -8.16
N ALA A 947 -3.49 -29.48 -7.54
CA ALA A 947 -3.59 -29.10 -6.13
C ALA A 947 -3.40 -30.30 -5.17
N ILE A 948 -2.29 -31.02 -5.30
CA ILE A 948 -1.85 -32.02 -4.33
C ILE A 948 -1.05 -31.36 -3.19
N PRO A 949 -1.05 -31.94 -1.97
CA PRO A 949 -0.20 -31.44 -0.90
C PRO A 949 1.29 -31.54 -1.27
N LYS A 950 2.14 -30.76 -0.60
CA LYS A 950 3.59 -30.88 -0.73
C LYS A 950 4.03 -32.27 -0.27
N ILE A 951 4.72 -32.99 -1.14
CA ILE A 951 5.22 -34.35 -0.87
C ILE A 951 6.66 -34.27 -0.37
N GLU A 952 6.91 -34.80 0.83
CA GLU A 952 8.24 -34.78 1.47
C GLU A 952 9.21 -35.83 0.89
N LEU A 953 9.23 -35.97 -0.43
CA LEU A 953 10.09 -36.90 -1.15
C LEU A 953 10.46 -36.30 -2.52
N PRO A 954 11.63 -35.65 -2.68
CA PRO A 954 12.00 -35.00 -3.94
C PRO A 954 11.96 -35.92 -5.18
N ALA A 955 12.31 -37.20 -5.00
CA ALA A 955 12.25 -38.20 -6.06
C ALA A 955 10.83 -38.43 -6.63
N PHE A 956 9.78 -38.12 -5.85
CA PHE A 956 8.40 -38.16 -6.33
C PHE A 956 8.21 -37.25 -7.55
N TYR A 957 8.65 -35.99 -7.44
CA TYR A 957 8.44 -34.99 -8.49
C TYR A 957 9.24 -35.28 -9.76
N SER A 958 10.50 -35.70 -9.61
CA SER A 958 11.34 -36.05 -10.75
C SER A 958 10.82 -37.27 -11.50
N GLU A 959 10.40 -38.31 -10.78
CA GLU A 959 9.92 -39.54 -11.42
C GLU A 959 8.53 -39.39 -12.01
N VAL A 960 7.60 -38.67 -11.35
CA VAL A 960 6.25 -38.44 -11.90
C VAL A 960 6.32 -37.71 -13.25
N GLY A 961 7.25 -36.76 -13.43
CA GLY A 961 7.47 -36.10 -14.72
C GLY A 961 7.92 -37.04 -15.85
N GLU A 962 8.42 -38.23 -15.52
CA GLU A 962 8.84 -39.27 -16.45
C GLU A 962 7.80 -40.39 -16.63
N MET A 963 6.71 -40.37 -15.86
CA MET A 963 5.69 -41.40 -15.90
C MET A 963 4.74 -41.24 -17.10
N LYS A 964 4.19 -42.37 -17.53
CA LYS A 964 3.19 -42.49 -18.58
C LYS A 964 1.92 -43.13 -18.04
N LEU A 965 0.81 -42.87 -18.72
CA LEU A 965 -0.46 -43.52 -18.47
C LEU A 965 -0.36 -45.02 -18.82
N VAL A 966 -0.91 -45.87 -17.95
CA VAL A 966 -1.00 -47.31 -18.22
C VAL A 966 -2.12 -47.59 -19.22
N SER A 967 -1.80 -48.32 -20.29
CA SER A 967 -2.78 -48.74 -21.31
C SER A 967 -3.87 -49.63 -20.71
N GLY A 968 -5.13 -49.34 -21.04
CA GLY A 968 -6.29 -50.11 -20.56
C GLY A 968 -6.81 -49.72 -19.17
N ASN A 969 -6.13 -48.82 -18.44
CA ASN A 969 -6.60 -48.32 -17.16
C ASN A 969 -7.66 -47.22 -17.38
N THR A 970 -8.87 -47.41 -16.86
CA THR A 970 -10.04 -46.54 -17.09
C THR A 970 -10.44 -45.77 -15.83
N PHE A 971 -11.27 -44.73 -15.99
CA PHE A 971 -11.73 -43.93 -14.85
C PHE A 971 -12.55 -44.75 -13.82
N SER A 972 -13.27 -45.78 -14.28
CA SER A 972 -14.07 -46.65 -13.40
C SER A 972 -13.23 -47.61 -12.56
N ASP A 973 -11.96 -47.84 -12.91
CA ASP A 973 -11.11 -48.80 -12.21
C ASP A 973 -10.86 -48.37 -10.77
N ASN A 974 -10.83 -49.33 -9.84
CA ASN A 974 -10.56 -49.03 -8.43
C ASN A 974 -9.10 -48.63 -8.17
N LEU A 975 -8.19 -48.87 -9.12
CA LEU A 975 -6.77 -48.55 -9.04
C LEU A 975 -6.37 -47.74 -10.28
N TRP A 976 -5.80 -46.56 -10.06
CA TRP A 976 -5.15 -45.80 -11.13
C TRP A 976 -3.63 -45.91 -11.02
N ILE A 977 -2.97 -45.95 -12.17
CA ILE A 977 -1.53 -46.22 -12.25
C ILE A 977 -0.87 -45.26 -13.25
N LEU A 978 0.19 -44.61 -12.78
CA LEU A 978 1.20 -43.96 -13.61
C LEU A 978 2.50 -44.74 -13.50
N GLU A 979 3.18 -44.97 -14.62
CA GLU A 979 4.40 -45.79 -14.64
C GLU A 979 5.54 -45.20 -15.47
N ASN A 980 6.75 -45.27 -14.92
CA ASN A 980 8.01 -45.20 -15.62
C ASN A 980 8.62 -46.61 -15.55
N LYS A 981 8.24 -47.48 -16.49
CA LYS A 981 8.48 -48.93 -16.42
C LYS A 981 9.92 -49.27 -16.00
N GLY A 982 10.05 -50.03 -14.92
CA GLY A 982 11.33 -50.47 -14.37
C GLY A 982 12.14 -49.43 -13.59
N LYS A 983 11.58 -48.22 -13.40
CA LYS A 983 12.16 -47.14 -12.61
C LYS A 983 11.23 -46.68 -11.49
N ALA A 984 10.00 -46.30 -11.80
CA ALA A 984 9.06 -45.81 -10.79
C ALA A 984 7.59 -46.07 -11.17
N TYR A 985 6.73 -46.14 -10.17
CA TYR A 985 5.29 -46.38 -10.31
C TYR A 985 4.54 -45.57 -9.25
N LEU A 986 3.45 -44.91 -9.64
CA LEU A 986 2.54 -44.23 -8.72
C LEU A 986 1.16 -44.88 -8.82
N PHE A 987 0.61 -45.26 -7.69
CA PHE A 987 -0.68 -45.92 -7.56
C PHE A 987 -1.63 -45.06 -6.74
N TYR A 988 -2.88 -44.95 -7.20
CA TYR A 988 -3.99 -44.36 -6.45
C TYR A 988 -5.11 -45.38 -6.32
N ALA A 989 -5.31 -45.90 -5.11
CA ALA A 989 -6.33 -46.89 -4.79
C ALA A 989 -7.58 -46.21 -4.23
N LYS A 990 -8.67 -46.18 -5.00
CA LYS A 990 -9.98 -45.63 -4.57
C LYS A 990 -10.59 -46.45 -3.42
N LYS A 991 -10.25 -47.73 -3.36
CA LYS A 991 -10.61 -48.70 -2.33
C LYS A 991 -9.39 -49.52 -1.94
N ALA A 992 -9.34 -49.96 -0.68
CA ALA A 992 -8.29 -50.88 -0.22
C ALA A 992 -8.30 -52.17 -1.06
N GLN A 993 -7.16 -52.49 -1.65
CA GLN A 993 -6.96 -53.68 -2.49
C GLN A 993 -5.46 -53.99 -2.60
N ASP A 994 -5.13 -55.24 -2.92
CA ASP A 994 -3.75 -55.65 -3.15
C ASP A 994 -3.22 -55.03 -4.46
N ILE A 995 -1.97 -54.58 -4.46
CA ILE A 995 -1.35 -53.93 -5.62
C ILE A 995 -0.24 -54.82 -6.16
N SER A 996 -0.44 -55.29 -7.39
CA SER A 996 0.52 -56.16 -8.10
C SER A 996 1.36 -55.34 -9.08
N ILE A 997 2.67 -55.55 -9.03
CA ILE A 997 3.67 -54.86 -9.85
C ILE A 997 4.51 -55.89 -10.58
N ASP A 998 4.62 -55.76 -11.90
CA ASP A 998 5.48 -56.62 -12.71
C ASP A 998 6.89 -56.02 -12.84
N LEU A 999 7.83 -56.56 -12.05
CA LEU A 999 9.24 -56.18 -12.09
C LEU A 999 10.12 -57.29 -12.71
N THR A 1000 9.54 -58.27 -13.42
CA THR A 1000 10.27 -59.41 -14.00
C THR A 1000 11.43 -58.99 -14.89
N ASN A 1001 11.25 -57.92 -15.67
CA ASN A 1001 12.28 -57.38 -16.57
C ASN A 1001 13.14 -56.27 -15.96
N SER A 1002 12.99 -55.99 -14.66
CA SER A 1002 13.62 -54.87 -13.97
C SER A 1002 14.64 -55.36 -12.95
N LYS A 1003 15.91 -54.98 -13.08
CA LYS A 1003 16.98 -55.32 -12.12
C LYS A 1003 17.11 -54.24 -11.04
N GLY A 1004 17.45 -54.63 -9.81
CA GLY A 1004 17.70 -53.72 -8.68
C GLY A 1004 16.65 -53.81 -7.57
N ASN A 1005 16.79 -52.99 -6.54
CA ASN A 1005 15.83 -52.89 -5.43
C ASN A 1005 14.95 -51.65 -5.62
N PHE A 1006 13.72 -51.72 -5.13
CA PHE A 1006 12.76 -50.62 -5.15
C PHE A 1006 12.31 -50.33 -3.72
N GLU A 1007 12.10 -49.06 -3.42
CA GLU A 1007 11.53 -48.58 -2.17
C GLU A 1007 10.05 -48.27 -2.39
N VAL A 1008 9.21 -48.71 -1.45
CA VAL A 1008 7.76 -48.49 -1.49
C VAL A 1008 7.42 -47.49 -0.39
N TYR A 1009 6.78 -46.39 -0.78
CA TYR A 1009 6.34 -45.33 0.10
C TYR A 1009 4.82 -45.19 0.06
N ALA A 1010 4.18 -45.19 1.21
CA ALA A 1010 2.81 -44.74 1.38
C ALA A 1010 2.79 -43.23 1.57
N ILE A 1011 1.92 -42.52 0.85
CA ILE A 1011 1.80 -41.07 0.89
C ILE A 1011 0.40 -40.72 1.41
N ASN A 1012 0.33 -39.90 2.46
CA ASN A 1012 -0.94 -39.40 2.94
C ASN A 1012 -1.53 -38.40 1.92
N ALA A 1013 -2.69 -38.71 1.36
CA ALA A 1013 -3.27 -37.93 0.25
C ALA A 1013 -3.66 -36.49 0.65
N GLU A 1014 -3.94 -36.25 1.93
CA GLU A 1014 -4.35 -34.92 2.44
C GLU A 1014 -3.15 -34.10 2.91
N LYS A 1015 -2.19 -34.74 3.59
CA LYS A 1015 -1.05 -34.07 4.25
C LYS A 1015 0.25 -34.11 3.44
N GLY A 1016 0.37 -35.02 2.50
CA GLY A 1016 1.60 -35.25 1.72
C GLY A 1016 2.75 -35.92 2.51
N SER A 1017 2.54 -36.24 3.78
CA SER A 1017 3.53 -36.95 4.62
C SER A 1017 3.81 -38.34 4.07
N VAL A 1018 5.08 -38.72 4.04
CA VAL A 1018 5.56 -39.95 3.39
C VAL A 1018 6.05 -40.96 4.42
N THR A 1019 5.62 -42.22 4.31
CA THR A 1019 6.10 -43.33 5.14
C THR A 1019 6.63 -44.44 4.25
N LYS A 1020 7.88 -44.86 4.47
CA LYS A 1020 8.42 -46.05 3.80
C LYS A 1020 7.77 -47.31 4.38
N VAL A 1021 7.11 -48.11 3.53
CA VAL A 1021 6.36 -49.30 3.96
C VAL A 1021 7.04 -50.61 3.57
N ALA A 1022 7.84 -50.64 2.50
CA ALA A 1022 8.56 -51.85 2.10
C ALA A 1022 9.82 -51.57 1.27
N SER A 1023 10.62 -52.61 1.05
CA SER A 1023 11.65 -52.66 0.02
C SER A 1023 11.50 -53.97 -0.75
N ILE A 1024 11.37 -53.87 -2.07
CA ILE A 1024 11.05 -55.00 -2.93
C ILE A 1024 12.14 -55.21 -3.98
N GLY A 1025 12.49 -56.47 -4.22
CA GLY A 1025 13.51 -56.84 -5.22
C GLY A 1025 12.90 -56.99 -6.61
N GLY A 1026 13.58 -56.47 -7.63
CA GLY A 1026 13.26 -56.69 -9.04
C GLY A 1026 13.53 -58.13 -9.50
N GLY A 1027 13.20 -58.43 -10.77
CA GLY A 1027 13.35 -59.75 -11.39
C GLY A 1027 12.17 -60.69 -11.17
N LYS A 1028 11.09 -60.22 -10.54
CA LYS A 1028 9.87 -61.00 -10.25
C LYS A 1028 8.63 -60.13 -10.23
N LYS A 1029 7.44 -60.75 -10.29
CA LYS A 1029 6.19 -60.08 -9.92
C LYS A 1029 6.14 -59.94 -8.39
N VAL A 1030 5.68 -58.78 -7.92
CA VAL A 1030 5.56 -58.47 -6.50
C VAL A 1030 4.13 -58.01 -6.22
N THR A 1031 3.54 -58.51 -5.14
CA THR A 1031 2.23 -58.06 -4.64
C THR A 1031 2.44 -57.38 -3.29
N ILE A 1032 1.94 -56.16 -3.17
CA ILE A 1032 1.89 -55.38 -1.93
C ILE A 1032 0.49 -55.60 -1.35
N ALA A 1033 0.40 -56.21 -0.16
CA ALA A 1033 -0.87 -56.53 0.45
C ALA A 1033 -1.59 -55.26 0.94
N SER A 1034 -2.91 -55.23 0.76
CA SER A 1034 -3.78 -54.16 1.24
C SER A 1034 -3.72 -53.96 2.76
N SER A 1035 -3.42 -55.01 3.52
CA SER A 1035 -3.20 -54.92 4.97
C SER A 1035 -2.01 -54.04 5.35
N ASP A 1036 -1.02 -53.92 4.47
CA ASP A 1036 0.26 -53.29 4.74
C ASP A 1036 0.26 -51.81 4.31
N VAL A 1037 -0.81 -51.37 3.65
CA VAL A 1037 -0.95 -50.02 3.10
C VAL A 1037 -2.28 -49.42 3.52
N LYS A 1038 -2.20 -48.46 4.45
CA LYS A 1038 -3.38 -47.73 4.95
C LYS A 1038 -3.72 -46.49 4.12
N GLU A 1039 -2.79 -46.01 3.32
CA GLU A 1039 -2.95 -44.79 2.52
C GLU A 1039 -3.45 -45.11 1.10
N LYS A 1040 -4.17 -44.15 0.49
CA LYS A 1040 -4.67 -44.31 -0.89
C LYS A 1040 -3.57 -44.21 -1.94
N VAL A 1041 -2.46 -43.57 -1.62
CA VAL A 1041 -1.37 -43.29 -2.56
C VAL A 1041 -0.14 -44.11 -2.20
N LEU A 1042 0.37 -44.84 -3.19
CA LEU A 1042 1.63 -45.58 -3.08
C LEU A 1042 2.57 -45.16 -4.19
N PHE A 1043 3.79 -44.82 -3.80
CA PHE A 1043 4.88 -44.51 -4.72
C PHE A 1043 5.98 -45.55 -4.59
N VAL A 1044 6.29 -46.22 -5.69
CA VAL A 1044 7.34 -47.23 -5.78
C VAL A 1044 8.44 -46.68 -6.67
N VAL A 1045 9.67 -46.59 -6.17
CA VAL A 1045 10.78 -46.01 -6.92
C VAL A 1045 12.03 -46.88 -6.76
N LYS A 1046 12.77 -47.05 -7.85
CA LYS A 1046 14.01 -47.79 -7.86
C LYS A 1046 15.02 -47.09 -6.95
N LYS A 1047 15.64 -47.87 -6.08
CA LYS A 1047 16.74 -47.40 -5.24
C LYS A 1047 17.95 -47.16 -6.13
N ASN A 1048 18.43 -45.92 -6.15
CA ASN A 1048 19.67 -45.54 -6.83
C ASN A 1048 20.87 -46.26 -6.24
#